data_AF-A0A1Y2BHD2-F1
#
_entry.id   AF-A0A1Y2BHD2-F1
#
_cell.length_a   1.000
_cell.length_b   1.000
_cell.length_c   1.000
_cell.angle_alpha   90.00
_cell.angle_beta   90.00
_cell.angle_gamma   90.00
#
_symmetry.space_group_name_H-M   'P 1'
#
loop_
_entity.id
_entity.type
_entity.pdbx_description
1 polymer ?
#
loop_
_entity_poly.entity_id
_entity_poly.type
_entity_poly.pdbx_seq_one_letter_code
_entity_poly.pdbx_strand_id
1 'polypeptide(L)'
;MNIIYNIVIQFILTYICNSISVNEYEVNTINDFKNALFSSSNVIININQNLTIIDNIIHDIPKSNIVIRGKGINVTSIEFNMMDSSIYYTFNFSGNECNFVFENITIIGSVLIRHAYNVDFRNINFKGYIDIENYSEMKSNVTISNCNFYTGKHANLRQAFVHVSKKDLYIRNSNFYGGGDSTTKNLLLFTGSKRIYNLNIIDSVFNGMYLISGIDDKEGNIFIQNTIFENLFSYEHGGALKTEISNVILRNTTYKNVFASDQGGSLYITNPYELNIQNTYVYNATAINGGGLILLISSEDQKIKGFVINTVFINPYKDTLNQQYGKQGLIASIVQYSNLYIENFYGEGFIGSNGGSLFFSIYDSTLELKNIKIQDVIGYGAGGMFYSSIMPISKGNQFYATNCTLSNLFHLNSNSGSLLISAHGGIVKLNKCEFTDLNTDSAGIVYTYDNAKVTFDDVLIDRYKAHNYVHLFENSNFYNDYENAFIHLNNVSLRNLEFSGDKNVNINYYNQNCIHNNYDCFNDDYKCLIGISIDYKGVLSIQSTLIENIFSDRGITTALYSYSYITNTTIKNSFFKNGFTRIDGSNSFGIYDIKKLNFLNNTSIKGTFINQKSGIQKKTIVVEDSIFTNNEALKYGGIVYSEFLYGHDAISFNNCEFNNNSAIHGIK
;
A
#
# COMPACT_ATOMS: atom_id res chain seq x y z
N MET A 1 -19.21 -44.91 57.98
CA MET A 1 -18.42 -44.06 57.06
C MET A 1 -19.30 -43.20 56.15
N ASN A 2 -20.28 -43.75 55.43
CA ASN A 2 -21.17 -42.97 54.52
C ASN A 2 -21.99 -41.84 55.17
N ILE A 3 -22.43 -41.99 56.43
CA ILE A 3 -23.24 -40.95 57.10
C ILE A 3 -22.40 -39.69 57.39
N ILE A 4 -21.16 -39.86 57.85
CA ILE A 4 -20.26 -38.73 58.14
C ILE A 4 -19.88 -38.01 56.84
N TYR A 5 -19.65 -38.75 55.75
CA TYR A 5 -19.36 -38.18 54.44
C TYR A 5 -20.51 -37.30 53.90
N ASN A 6 -21.75 -37.78 54.03
CA ASN A 6 -22.93 -37.00 53.62
C ASN A 6 -23.15 -35.77 54.50
N ILE A 7 -22.91 -35.86 55.80
CA ILE A 7 -22.99 -34.70 56.72
C ILE A 7 -21.93 -33.65 56.34
N VAL A 8 -20.70 -34.06 56.05
CA VAL A 8 -19.61 -33.14 55.65
C VAL A 8 -19.92 -32.47 54.31
N ILE A 9 -20.39 -33.22 53.31
CA ILE A 9 -20.81 -32.64 52.02
C ILE A 9 -21.97 -31.67 52.21
N GLN A 10 -22.97 -32.02 53.00
CA GLN A 10 -24.11 -31.15 53.26
C GLN A 10 -23.69 -29.88 54.02
N PHE A 11 -22.74 -29.99 54.95
CA PHE A 11 -22.17 -28.83 55.64
C PHE A 11 -21.36 -27.94 54.68
N ILE A 12 -20.57 -28.54 53.78
CA ILE A 12 -19.82 -27.82 52.75
C ILE A 12 -20.78 -27.13 51.77
N LEU A 13 -21.81 -27.81 51.27
CA LEU A 13 -22.81 -27.22 50.38
C LEU A 13 -23.60 -26.11 51.07
N THR A 14 -24.01 -26.30 52.32
CA THR A 14 -24.72 -25.26 53.09
C THR A 14 -23.81 -24.06 53.37
N TYR A 15 -22.53 -24.31 53.68
CA TYR A 15 -21.52 -23.26 53.86
C TYR A 15 -21.21 -22.53 52.55
N ILE A 16 -21.16 -23.23 51.41
CA ILE A 16 -20.99 -22.63 50.08
C ILE A 16 -22.23 -21.82 49.68
N CYS A 17 -23.43 -22.34 49.90
CA CYS A 17 -24.68 -21.62 49.60
C CYS A 17 -24.86 -20.39 50.51
N ASN A 18 -24.50 -20.46 51.78
CA ASN A 18 -24.60 -19.33 52.71
C ASN A 18 -23.46 -18.30 52.52
N SER A 19 -22.32 -18.71 51.97
CA SER A 19 -21.21 -17.79 51.68
C SER A 19 -21.39 -16.99 50.38
N ILE A 20 -22.42 -17.31 49.58
CA ILE A 20 -22.80 -16.60 48.35
C ILE A 20 -24.17 -15.95 48.58
N SER A 21 -24.27 -15.01 49.53
CA SER A 21 -25.45 -14.14 49.58
C SER A 21 -25.36 -13.11 48.45
N VAL A 22 -26.33 -13.19 47.54
CA VAL A 22 -26.56 -12.16 46.51
C VAL A 22 -27.81 -11.40 46.92
N ASN A 23 -27.64 -10.12 47.21
CA ASN A 23 -28.77 -9.25 47.53
C ASN A 23 -29.32 -8.63 46.25
N GLU A 24 -30.64 -8.65 46.10
CA GLU A 24 -31.33 -8.08 44.95
C GLU A 24 -32.13 -6.85 45.40
N TYR A 25 -31.95 -5.72 44.71
CA TYR A 25 -32.61 -4.45 45.02
C TYR A 25 -33.42 -3.98 43.82
N GLU A 26 -34.72 -3.75 44.05
CA GLU A 26 -35.59 -3.06 43.10
C GLU A 26 -35.42 -1.56 43.26
N VAL A 27 -34.86 -0.89 42.24
CA VAL A 27 -34.52 0.52 42.29
C VAL A 27 -35.55 1.33 41.53
N ASN A 28 -36.24 2.20 42.27
CA ASN A 28 -37.15 3.20 41.72
C ASN A 28 -36.62 4.62 41.92
N THR A 29 -35.82 4.88 42.95
CA THR A 29 -35.28 6.21 43.22
C THR A 29 -33.76 6.24 43.17
N ILE A 30 -33.18 7.44 43.04
CA ILE A 30 -31.72 7.65 43.12
C ILE A 30 -31.18 7.17 44.47
N ASN A 31 -31.95 7.35 45.55
CA ASN A 31 -31.54 6.89 46.88
C ASN A 31 -31.50 5.36 46.95
N ASP A 32 -32.46 4.67 46.34
CA ASP A 32 -32.43 3.20 46.25
C ASP A 32 -31.18 2.73 45.51
N PHE A 33 -30.84 3.40 44.40
CA PHE A 33 -29.65 3.10 43.61
C PHE A 33 -28.37 3.24 44.43
N LYS A 34 -28.20 4.38 45.12
CA LYS A 34 -27.04 4.63 45.98
C LYS A 34 -26.95 3.60 47.12
N ASN A 35 -28.06 3.34 47.80
CA ASN A 35 -28.09 2.38 48.90
C ASN A 35 -27.70 0.96 48.45
N ALA A 36 -28.14 0.54 47.27
CA ALA A 36 -27.76 -0.74 46.69
C ALA A 36 -26.28 -0.78 46.27
N LEU A 37 -25.76 0.30 45.67
CA LEU A 37 -24.38 0.40 45.19
C LEU A 37 -23.33 0.32 46.32
N PHE A 38 -23.64 0.85 47.51
CA PHE A 38 -22.73 0.83 48.68
C PHE A 38 -22.85 -0.41 49.56
N SER A 39 -23.59 -1.44 49.14
CA SER A 39 -23.66 -2.70 49.87
C SER A 39 -22.31 -3.43 49.87
N SER A 40 -21.92 -3.98 51.02
CA SER A 40 -20.69 -4.76 51.18
C SER A 40 -20.77 -6.19 50.65
N SER A 41 -21.95 -6.63 50.20
CA SER A 41 -22.23 -7.96 49.66
C SER A 41 -22.35 -7.93 48.13
N ASN A 42 -22.37 -9.08 47.46
CA ASN A 42 -22.68 -9.14 46.03
C ASN A 42 -24.11 -8.64 45.78
N VAL A 43 -24.30 -7.80 44.76
CA VAL A 43 -25.57 -7.12 44.51
C VAL A 43 -26.06 -7.25 43.07
N ILE A 44 -27.37 -7.45 42.91
CA ILE A 44 -28.13 -7.22 41.69
C ILE A 44 -29.02 -5.99 41.90
N ILE A 45 -28.89 -4.99 41.03
CA ILE A 45 -29.59 -3.71 41.06
C ILE A 45 -30.55 -3.68 39.86
N ASN A 46 -31.83 -3.92 40.10
CA ASN A 46 -32.88 -3.94 39.08
C ASN A 46 -33.48 -2.54 38.90
N ILE A 47 -33.14 -1.89 37.79
CA ILE A 47 -33.66 -0.58 37.41
C ILE A 47 -35.03 -0.75 36.76
N ASN A 48 -36.08 -0.29 37.45
CA ASN A 48 -37.47 -0.47 37.00
C ASN A 48 -38.04 0.68 36.18
N GLN A 49 -37.41 1.85 36.24
CA GLN A 49 -37.82 3.07 35.57
C GLN A 49 -36.61 3.90 35.16
N ASN A 50 -36.85 4.97 34.40
CA ASN A 50 -35.76 5.87 34.00
C ASN A 50 -35.23 6.63 35.22
N LEU A 51 -33.92 6.63 35.38
CA LEU A 51 -33.23 7.32 36.46
C LEU A 51 -32.28 8.37 35.87
N THR A 52 -32.33 9.59 36.39
CA THR A 52 -31.35 10.64 36.09
C THR A 52 -30.58 10.97 37.36
N ILE A 53 -29.28 10.75 37.35
CA ILE A 53 -28.36 10.99 38.45
C ILE A 53 -27.60 12.28 38.16
N ILE A 54 -27.83 13.30 38.99
CA ILE A 54 -27.23 14.64 38.87
C ILE A 54 -26.13 14.84 39.92
N ASP A 55 -25.84 13.82 40.73
CA ASP A 55 -24.81 13.90 41.75
C ASP A 55 -23.43 13.68 41.15
N ASN A 56 -22.56 14.67 41.33
CA ASN A 56 -21.14 14.46 41.18
C ASN A 56 -20.67 13.44 42.23
N ILE A 57 -19.47 12.92 41.99
CA ILE A 57 -18.51 12.38 42.97
C ILE A 57 -18.29 10.87 42.85
N ILE A 58 -17.00 10.56 42.76
CA ILE A 58 -16.38 9.25 42.82
C ILE A 58 -16.99 8.42 43.95
N HIS A 59 -17.43 7.21 43.62
CA HIS A 59 -17.93 6.26 44.61
C HIS A 59 -16.87 5.19 44.86
N ASP A 60 -16.34 5.18 46.08
CA ASP A 60 -15.52 4.08 46.57
C ASP A 60 -16.43 2.90 46.91
N ILE A 61 -16.45 1.91 46.01
CA ILE A 61 -17.32 0.76 46.09
C ILE A 61 -16.58 -0.33 46.88
N PRO A 62 -17.18 -0.87 47.96
CA PRO A 62 -16.60 -1.99 48.70
C PRO A 62 -16.43 -3.22 47.81
N LYS A 63 -15.60 -4.18 48.23
CA LYS A 63 -15.26 -5.37 47.43
C LYS A 63 -16.48 -6.29 47.21
N SER A 64 -17.33 -5.99 46.24
CA SER A 64 -18.50 -6.77 45.86
C SER A 64 -18.62 -6.94 44.33
N ASN A 65 -19.28 -8.02 43.91
CA ASN A 65 -19.76 -8.15 42.53
C ASN A 65 -21.05 -7.37 42.37
N ILE A 66 -21.16 -6.56 41.33
CA ILE A 66 -22.31 -5.69 41.09
C ILE A 66 -22.86 -5.93 39.68
N VAL A 67 -24.16 -6.18 39.60
CA VAL A 67 -24.92 -6.26 38.35
C VAL A 67 -25.97 -5.17 38.34
N ILE A 68 -25.90 -4.23 37.40
CA ILE A 68 -26.94 -3.23 37.13
C ILE A 68 -27.73 -3.68 35.92
N ARG A 69 -29.01 -4.02 36.12
CA ARG A 69 -29.87 -4.59 35.09
C ARG A 69 -31.13 -3.76 34.88
N GLY A 70 -31.49 -3.52 33.63
CA GLY A 70 -32.78 -2.94 33.24
C GLY A 70 -33.80 -3.99 32.78
N LYS A 71 -35.05 -3.56 32.55
CA LYS A 71 -36.10 -4.41 31.95
C LYS A 71 -35.92 -4.62 30.45
N GLY A 72 -35.08 -3.81 29.81
CA GLY A 72 -34.79 -3.83 28.39
C GLY A 72 -34.24 -2.48 27.93
N ILE A 73 -33.43 -2.51 26.86
CA ILE A 73 -32.75 -1.32 26.33
C ILE A 73 -33.72 -0.20 25.91
N ASN A 74 -34.94 -0.53 25.51
CA ASN A 74 -35.96 0.45 25.10
C ASN A 74 -36.95 0.79 26.22
N VAL A 75 -36.81 0.19 27.39
CA VAL A 75 -37.80 0.30 28.49
C VAL A 75 -37.23 1.11 29.65
N THR A 76 -35.95 0.91 29.96
CA THR A 76 -35.32 1.48 31.15
C THR A 76 -33.99 2.12 30.79
N SER A 77 -33.76 3.34 31.30
CA SER A 77 -32.50 4.05 31.16
C SER A 77 -31.93 4.54 32.49
N ILE A 78 -30.60 4.63 32.57
CA ILE A 78 -29.88 5.37 33.59
C ILE A 78 -29.07 6.48 32.92
N GLU A 79 -29.29 7.72 33.36
CA GLU A 79 -28.64 8.91 32.82
C GLU A 79 -27.75 9.54 33.90
N PHE A 80 -26.46 9.63 33.63
CA PHE A 80 -25.47 10.34 34.42
C PHE A 80 -25.34 11.77 33.88
N ASN A 81 -26.24 12.65 34.31
CA ASN A 81 -26.34 14.03 33.85
C ASN A 81 -25.42 14.94 34.68
N MET A 82 -24.15 15.02 34.30
CA MET A 82 -23.18 15.91 34.92
C MET A 82 -23.27 17.30 34.28
N MET A 83 -23.32 18.37 35.10
CA MET A 83 -23.34 19.75 34.58
C MET A 83 -22.10 20.09 33.74
N ASP A 84 -20.96 19.50 34.10
CA ASP A 84 -19.74 19.59 33.30
C ASP A 84 -19.53 18.28 32.54
N SER A 85 -19.57 18.40 31.23
CA SER A 85 -19.27 17.35 30.26
C SER A 85 -17.84 16.77 30.45
N SER A 86 -16.94 17.46 31.13
CA SER A 86 -15.62 16.91 31.46
C SER A 86 -15.65 15.81 32.53
N ILE A 87 -16.73 15.72 33.32
CA ILE A 87 -16.80 14.87 34.51
C ILE A 87 -17.40 13.50 34.17
N TYR A 88 -16.74 12.44 34.64
CA TYR A 88 -17.23 11.08 34.60
C TYR A 88 -17.98 10.73 35.88
N TYR A 89 -19.09 9.99 35.74
CA TYR A 89 -19.61 9.22 36.86
C TYR A 89 -18.67 8.05 37.14
N THR A 90 -18.03 8.06 38.30
CA THR A 90 -16.88 7.19 38.59
C THR A 90 -17.24 6.06 39.54
N PHE A 91 -17.13 4.82 39.07
CA PHE A 91 -17.19 3.58 39.85
C PHE A 91 -15.76 3.20 40.25
N ASN A 92 -15.37 3.43 41.51
CA ASN A 92 -14.03 3.14 42.01
C ASN A 92 -14.03 1.93 42.94
N PHE A 93 -13.58 0.77 42.47
CA PHE A 93 -13.63 -0.45 43.26
C PHE A 93 -12.40 -0.56 44.20
N SER A 94 -12.65 -0.83 45.48
CA SER A 94 -11.58 -0.93 46.50
C SER A 94 -10.82 -2.27 46.49
N GLY A 95 -11.23 -3.26 45.69
CA GLY A 95 -10.65 -4.60 45.70
C GLY A 95 -10.39 -5.19 44.31
N ASN A 96 -9.35 -6.01 44.20
CA ASN A 96 -8.83 -6.52 42.92
C ASN A 96 -9.64 -7.67 42.27
N GLU A 97 -10.83 -8.03 42.79
CA GLU A 97 -11.59 -9.23 42.34
C GLU A 97 -13.09 -8.93 42.10
N CYS A 98 -13.46 -7.66 41.93
CA CYS A 98 -14.86 -7.26 41.72
C CYS A 98 -15.30 -7.46 40.26
N ASN A 99 -16.40 -8.16 40.03
CA ASN A 99 -17.06 -8.21 38.73
C ASN A 99 -18.13 -7.12 38.65
N PHE A 100 -18.12 -6.32 37.59
CA PHE A 100 -19.09 -5.26 37.35
C PHE A 100 -19.82 -5.48 36.03
N VAL A 101 -21.15 -5.50 36.05
CA VAL A 101 -21.97 -5.84 34.88
C VAL A 101 -23.06 -4.80 34.65
N PHE A 102 -23.20 -4.34 33.41
CA PHE A 102 -24.39 -3.65 32.93
C PHE A 102 -25.14 -4.55 31.94
N GLU A 103 -26.45 -4.71 32.14
CA GLU A 103 -27.26 -5.62 31.33
C GLU A 103 -28.66 -5.07 31.00
N ASN A 104 -29.10 -5.24 29.75
CA ASN A 104 -30.48 -4.96 29.31
C ASN A 104 -30.98 -3.54 29.65
N ILE A 105 -30.12 -2.52 29.48
CA ILE A 105 -30.41 -1.15 29.91
C ILE A 105 -29.84 -0.13 28.92
N THR A 106 -30.47 1.05 28.83
CA THR A 106 -29.86 2.22 28.18
C THR A 106 -29.05 3.03 29.19
N ILE A 107 -27.82 3.39 28.85
CA ILE A 107 -26.94 4.22 29.68
C ILE A 107 -26.66 5.51 28.92
N ILE A 108 -26.86 6.67 29.56
CA ILE A 108 -26.61 7.99 29.00
C ILE A 108 -25.60 8.71 29.92
N GLY A 109 -24.57 9.31 29.36
CA GLY A 109 -23.55 10.06 30.10
C GLY A 109 -22.16 9.39 30.12
N SER A 110 -21.20 10.06 30.74
CA SER A 110 -19.80 9.59 30.80
C SER A 110 -19.57 8.72 32.02
N VAL A 111 -18.99 7.54 31.83
CA VAL A 111 -18.73 6.54 32.89
C VAL A 111 -17.24 6.22 32.98
N LEU A 112 -16.69 6.28 34.20
CA LEU A 112 -15.33 5.86 34.50
C LEU A 112 -15.38 4.67 35.45
N ILE A 113 -14.72 3.57 35.11
CA ILE A 113 -14.68 2.34 35.92
C ILE A 113 -13.22 2.07 36.27
N ARG A 114 -12.91 2.11 37.56
CA ARG A 114 -11.56 1.87 38.08
C ARG A 114 -11.53 0.61 38.92
N HIS A 115 -10.49 -0.20 38.73
CA HIS A 115 -10.15 -1.33 39.59
C HIS A 115 -11.15 -2.50 39.62
N ALA A 116 -12.19 -2.49 38.79
CA ALA A 116 -12.99 -3.70 38.58
C ALA A 116 -12.09 -4.80 37.98
N TYR A 117 -12.22 -6.04 38.43
CA TYR A 117 -11.54 -7.19 37.85
C TYR A 117 -12.13 -7.52 36.48
N ASN A 118 -13.43 -7.77 36.41
CA ASN A 118 -14.12 -7.96 35.13
C ASN A 118 -15.19 -6.89 34.94
N VAL A 119 -15.31 -6.39 33.72
CA VAL A 119 -16.36 -5.44 33.34
C VAL A 119 -17.13 -6.01 32.15
N ASP A 120 -18.43 -6.25 32.31
CA ASP A 120 -19.26 -6.81 31.24
C ASP A 120 -20.39 -5.84 30.86
N PHE A 121 -20.52 -5.58 29.56
CA PHE A 121 -21.65 -4.89 28.96
C PHE A 121 -22.42 -5.88 28.08
N ARG A 122 -23.71 -6.07 28.38
CA ARG A 122 -24.56 -7.09 27.73
C ARG A 122 -25.88 -6.49 27.29
N ASN A 123 -26.14 -6.46 25.99
CA ASN A 123 -27.38 -5.93 25.44
C ASN A 123 -27.69 -4.53 26.01
N ILE A 124 -26.83 -3.55 25.72
CA ILE A 124 -27.03 -2.16 26.16
C ILE A 124 -27.10 -1.23 24.96
N ASN A 125 -27.77 -0.09 25.15
CA ASN A 125 -27.54 1.10 24.35
C ASN A 125 -26.76 2.10 25.23
N PHE A 126 -25.54 2.43 24.84
CA PHE A 126 -24.72 3.38 25.58
C PHE A 126 -24.55 4.67 24.77
N LYS A 127 -24.85 5.81 25.38
CA LYS A 127 -24.68 7.14 24.77
C LYS A 127 -23.85 8.03 25.68
N GLY A 128 -22.57 8.23 25.38
CA GLY A 128 -21.70 9.02 26.25
C GLY A 128 -20.22 8.81 26.01
N TYR A 129 -19.45 8.52 27.06
CA TYR A 129 -18.06 8.09 26.99
C TYR A 129 -17.80 7.02 28.04
N ILE A 130 -16.86 6.11 27.75
CA ILE A 130 -16.46 5.06 28.70
C ILE A 130 -14.95 5.08 28.85
N ASP A 131 -14.51 5.10 30.09
CA ASP A 131 -13.12 4.92 30.46
C ASP A 131 -13.02 3.77 31.48
N ILE A 132 -12.20 2.76 31.17
CA ILE A 132 -11.98 1.60 32.02
C ILE A 132 -10.50 1.48 32.30
N GLU A 133 -10.14 1.76 33.55
CA GLU A 133 -8.76 1.77 34.01
C GLU A 133 -8.51 0.68 35.04
N ASN A 134 -7.34 0.04 34.95
CA ASN A 134 -6.79 -0.78 36.02
C ASN A 134 -5.35 -0.35 36.30
N TYR A 135 -5.02 -0.07 37.56
CA TYR A 135 -3.64 0.20 37.93
C TYR A 135 -2.83 -1.07 38.23
N SER A 136 -3.50 -2.21 38.43
CA SER A 136 -2.82 -3.50 38.65
C SER A 136 -2.53 -4.22 37.34
N GLU A 137 -1.41 -4.95 37.28
CA GLU A 137 -1.04 -5.84 36.17
C GLU A 137 -1.77 -7.21 36.24
N MET A 138 -2.80 -7.31 37.10
CA MET A 138 -3.58 -8.53 37.25
C MET A 138 -4.37 -8.81 35.97
N LYS A 139 -4.33 -10.07 35.51
CA LYS A 139 -5.10 -10.49 34.33
C LYS A 139 -6.58 -10.28 34.61
N SER A 140 -7.20 -9.44 33.82
CA SER A 140 -8.53 -8.91 34.08
C SER A 140 -9.16 -8.54 32.73
N ASN A 141 -10.49 -8.60 32.58
CA ASN A 141 -11.13 -8.52 31.27
C ASN A 141 -12.24 -7.47 31.18
N VAL A 142 -12.52 -7.05 29.96
CA VAL A 142 -13.71 -6.30 29.56
C VAL A 142 -14.42 -7.08 28.47
N THR A 143 -15.71 -7.34 28.64
CA THR A 143 -16.55 -7.98 27.62
C THR A 143 -17.64 -7.02 27.18
N ILE A 144 -17.79 -6.84 25.86
CA ILE A 144 -18.85 -6.07 25.24
C ILE A 144 -19.60 -6.98 24.28
N SER A 145 -20.90 -7.18 24.50
CA SER A 145 -21.68 -8.15 23.71
C SER A 145 -23.10 -7.67 23.41
N ASN A 146 -23.48 -7.72 22.13
CA ASN A 146 -24.81 -7.32 21.66
C ASN A 146 -25.15 -5.85 21.98
N CYS A 147 -24.16 -4.95 21.95
CA CYS A 147 -24.31 -3.58 22.42
C CYS A 147 -24.31 -2.58 21.26
N ASN A 148 -25.02 -1.46 21.43
CA ASN A 148 -24.90 -0.30 20.56
C ASN A 148 -24.31 0.87 21.34
N PHE A 149 -23.27 1.47 20.81
CA PHE A 149 -22.60 2.59 21.40
C PHE A 149 -22.67 3.82 20.50
N TYR A 150 -23.01 4.96 21.10
CA TYR A 150 -23.14 6.24 20.43
C TYR A 150 -22.30 7.28 21.15
N THR A 151 -21.49 8.01 20.40
CA THR A 151 -20.75 9.16 20.95
C THR A 151 -21.70 10.21 21.55
N GLY A 152 -21.35 10.74 22.72
CA GLY A 152 -22.05 11.86 23.34
C GLY A 152 -21.70 13.22 22.69
N LYS A 153 -22.47 14.27 23.00
CA LYS A 153 -22.09 15.66 22.67
C LYS A 153 -21.25 16.22 23.81
N HIS A 154 -19.96 16.48 23.60
CA HIS A 154 -19.09 17.05 24.62
C HIS A 154 -18.23 18.18 24.07
N ALA A 155 -17.74 19.06 24.95
CA ALA A 155 -16.99 20.25 24.56
C ALA A 155 -15.46 20.06 24.58
N ASN A 156 -14.97 18.94 25.12
CA ASN A 156 -13.55 18.73 25.39
C ASN A 156 -12.96 17.61 24.53
N LEU A 157 -11.77 17.86 24.01
CA LEU A 157 -10.95 16.90 23.25
C LEU A 157 -10.73 15.61 24.06
N ARG A 158 -11.28 14.50 23.58
CA ARG A 158 -11.03 13.16 24.12
C ARG A 158 -10.29 12.30 23.11
N GLN A 159 -9.37 11.47 23.58
CA GLN A 159 -8.61 10.59 22.70
C GLN A 159 -9.48 9.48 22.12
N ALA A 160 -10.46 8.98 22.88
CA ALA A 160 -11.43 8.02 22.37
C ALA A 160 -12.78 8.09 23.07
N PHE A 161 -13.76 7.46 22.43
CA PHE A 161 -15.09 7.24 22.97
C PHE A 161 -15.14 6.09 23.99
N VAL A 162 -14.53 4.95 23.66
CA VAL A 162 -14.24 3.86 24.61
C VAL A 162 -12.73 3.81 24.82
N HIS A 163 -12.29 3.95 26.07
CA HIS A 163 -10.91 3.71 26.46
C HIS A 163 -10.84 2.50 27.39
N VAL A 164 -10.00 1.53 27.04
CA VAL A 164 -9.68 0.38 27.89
C VAL A 164 -8.18 0.31 28.07
N SER A 165 -7.72 0.38 29.33
CA SER A 165 -6.31 0.26 29.67
C SER A 165 -6.02 -0.98 30.53
N LYS A 166 -4.93 -1.68 30.20
CA LYS A 166 -4.37 -2.79 31.00
C LYS A 166 -5.35 -3.94 31.29
N LYS A 167 -6.16 -4.31 30.29
CA LYS A 167 -7.14 -5.40 30.35
C LYS A 167 -7.22 -6.13 29.01
N ASP A 168 -7.58 -7.41 29.04
CA ASP A 168 -8.04 -8.09 27.83
C ASP A 168 -9.43 -7.53 27.44
N LEU A 169 -9.66 -7.22 26.17
CA LEU A 169 -10.94 -6.69 25.66
C LEU A 169 -11.54 -7.65 24.64
N TYR A 170 -12.80 -8.05 24.87
CA TYR A 170 -13.57 -8.92 23.99
C TYR A 170 -14.86 -8.22 23.54
N ILE A 171 -14.96 -7.92 22.25
CA ILE A 171 -16.12 -7.27 21.61
C ILE A 171 -16.79 -8.26 20.66
N ARG A 172 -18.10 -8.48 20.82
CA ARG A 172 -18.88 -9.39 19.97
C ARG A 172 -20.22 -8.80 19.58
N ASN A 173 -20.61 -8.96 18.31
CA ASN A 173 -21.93 -8.57 17.81
C ASN A 173 -22.35 -7.16 18.27
N SER A 174 -21.44 -6.19 18.17
CA SER A 174 -21.66 -4.85 18.74
C SER A 174 -21.37 -3.76 17.72
N ASN A 175 -22.04 -2.62 17.88
CA ASN A 175 -21.96 -1.50 16.95
C ASN A 175 -21.47 -0.25 17.66
N PHE A 176 -20.56 0.48 17.03
CA PHE A 176 -19.97 1.73 17.52
C PHE A 176 -20.22 2.84 16.50
N TYR A 177 -20.89 3.91 16.92
CA TYR A 177 -21.28 5.02 16.07
C TYR A 177 -20.69 6.35 16.56
N GLY A 178 -19.95 7.01 15.68
CA GLY A 178 -19.45 8.38 15.84
C GLY A 178 -20.57 9.43 15.73
N GLY A 179 -20.19 10.69 15.48
CA GLY A 179 -21.14 11.74 15.08
C GLY A 179 -21.63 12.71 16.17
N GLY A 180 -21.36 12.44 17.45
CA GLY A 180 -21.78 13.30 18.56
C GLY A 180 -20.90 14.54 18.76
N ASP A 181 -19.61 14.46 18.41
CA ASP A 181 -18.60 15.47 18.68
C ASP A 181 -17.40 15.32 17.70
N SER A 182 -16.95 16.43 17.11
CA SER A 182 -15.78 16.48 16.22
C SER A 182 -14.44 16.48 16.96
N THR A 183 -14.43 16.57 18.29
CA THR A 183 -13.19 16.63 19.09
C THR A 183 -12.69 15.26 19.55
N THR A 184 -13.50 14.20 19.43
CA THR A 184 -13.10 12.84 19.77
C THR A 184 -12.30 12.23 18.63
N LYS A 185 -11.07 11.74 18.90
CA LYS A 185 -10.21 11.22 17.84
C LYS A 185 -10.62 9.83 17.36
N ASN A 186 -10.79 8.86 18.27
CA ASN A 186 -11.03 7.45 17.94
C ASN A 186 -12.34 6.92 18.54
N LEU A 187 -12.96 5.91 17.93
CA LEU A 187 -14.07 5.17 18.55
C LEU A 187 -13.57 4.31 19.73
N LEU A 188 -12.40 3.68 19.58
CA LEU A 188 -11.79 2.83 20.59
C LEU A 188 -10.30 3.16 20.75
N LEU A 189 -9.87 3.39 21.99
CA LEU A 189 -8.47 3.42 22.39
C LEU A 189 -8.18 2.20 23.27
N PHE A 190 -7.26 1.37 22.83
CA PHE A 190 -6.79 0.20 23.56
C PHE A 190 -5.32 0.40 23.93
N THR A 191 -5.04 0.55 25.23
CA THR A 191 -3.68 0.80 25.69
C THR A 191 -3.18 -0.34 26.56
N GLY A 192 -2.17 -1.05 26.07
CA GLY A 192 -1.36 -1.95 26.86
C GLY A 192 -0.49 -1.22 27.89
N SER A 193 0.32 -2.00 28.60
CA SER A 193 1.41 -1.51 29.46
C SER A 193 2.62 -2.42 29.26
N LYS A 194 3.42 -2.70 30.29
CA LYS A 194 4.55 -3.65 30.23
C LYS A 194 4.18 -5.08 29.83
N ARG A 195 2.88 -5.36 29.64
CA ARG A 195 2.32 -6.66 29.32
C ARG A 195 1.46 -6.53 28.06
N ILE A 196 1.58 -7.53 27.20
CA ILE A 196 0.74 -7.69 26.01
C ILE A 196 -0.65 -8.19 26.44
N TYR A 197 -1.68 -7.38 26.15
CA TYR A 197 -3.09 -7.70 26.38
C TYR A 197 -3.78 -8.06 25.07
N ASN A 198 -4.90 -8.78 25.15
CA ASN A 198 -5.60 -9.26 23.96
C ASN A 198 -6.78 -8.34 23.61
N LEU A 199 -6.85 -7.90 22.36
CA LEU A 199 -8.01 -7.22 21.77
C LEU A 199 -8.68 -8.16 20.77
N ASN A 200 -9.87 -8.68 21.10
CA ASN A 200 -10.63 -9.61 20.26
C ASN A 200 -11.94 -8.97 19.83
N ILE A 201 -12.14 -8.76 18.53
CA ILE A 201 -13.35 -8.14 17.95
C ILE A 201 -13.96 -9.09 16.92
N ILE A 202 -15.23 -9.45 17.10
CA ILE A 202 -15.91 -10.42 16.24
C ILE A 202 -17.32 -9.92 15.87
N ASP A 203 -17.68 -10.05 14.60
CA ASP A 203 -19.03 -9.77 14.07
C ASP A 203 -19.53 -8.35 14.45
N SER A 204 -18.68 -7.33 14.35
CA SER A 204 -18.97 -5.98 14.87
C SER A 204 -18.89 -4.89 13.79
N VAL A 205 -19.42 -3.70 14.08
CA VAL A 205 -19.40 -2.55 13.17
C VAL A 205 -18.83 -1.31 13.86
N PHE A 206 -17.89 -0.64 13.20
CA PHE A 206 -17.30 0.63 13.60
C PHE A 206 -17.61 1.67 12.53
N ASN A 207 -18.51 2.61 12.82
CA ASN A 207 -18.92 3.67 11.91
C ASN A 207 -18.56 5.04 12.47
N GLY A 208 -17.61 5.73 11.85
CA GLY A 208 -17.11 7.03 12.34
C GLY A 208 -17.96 8.23 11.96
N MET A 209 -18.98 8.04 11.11
CA MET A 209 -19.78 9.11 10.52
C MET A 209 -18.94 10.25 9.89
N TYR A 210 -17.80 9.89 9.29
CA TYR A 210 -16.82 10.78 8.64
C TYR A 210 -16.13 11.79 9.58
N LEU A 211 -16.21 11.60 10.89
CA LEU A 211 -15.67 12.56 11.87
C LEU A 211 -14.61 11.97 12.80
N ILE A 212 -14.57 10.64 12.93
CA ILE A 212 -13.77 9.93 13.95
C ILE A 212 -13.11 8.71 13.30
N SER A 213 -11.90 8.35 13.74
CA SER A 213 -11.22 7.12 13.34
C SER A 213 -11.73 5.90 14.11
N GLY A 214 -11.34 4.71 13.68
CA GLY A 214 -11.80 3.45 14.28
C GLY A 214 -11.09 3.16 15.60
N ILE A 215 -9.98 2.44 15.51
CA ILE A 215 -9.26 1.88 16.66
C ILE A 215 -7.83 2.42 16.69
N ASP A 216 -7.40 2.95 17.83
CA ASP A 216 -5.99 3.21 18.15
C ASP A 216 -5.54 2.20 19.22
N ASP A 217 -4.56 1.38 18.86
CA ASP A 217 -3.89 0.43 19.74
C ASP A 217 -2.42 0.82 19.90
N LYS A 218 -1.90 0.66 21.12
CA LYS A 218 -0.49 0.97 21.43
C LYS A 218 0.39 -0.24 21.64
N GLU A 219 -0.18 -1.37 22.06
CA GLU A 219 0.55 -2.61 22.32
C GLU A 219 -0.46 -3.72 22.66
N GLY A 220 -0.46 -4.81 21.90
CA GLY A 220 -1.39 -5.91 22.13
C GLY A 220 -1.33 -7.09 21.16
N ASN A 221 -2.15 -8.10 21.45
CA ASN A 221 -2.51 -9.17 20.52
C ASN A 221 -3.90 -8.85 19.95
N ILE A 222 -3.94 -8.35 18.72
CA ILE A 222 -5.16 -7.92 18.05
C ILE A 222 -5.66 -9.05 17.14
N PHE A 223 -6.88 -9.49 17.40
CA PHE A 223 -7.63 -10.41 16.55
C PHE A 223 -8.97 -9.78 16.17
N ILE A 224 -9.17 -9.50 14.88
CA ILE A 224 -10.41 -8.92 14.36
C ILE A 224 -10.97 -9.83 13.28
N GLN A 225 -12.23 -10.25 13.44
CA GLN A 225 -12.90 -11.14 12.50
C GLN A 225 -14.29 -10.63 12.13
N ASN A 226 -14.68 -10.79 10.85
CA ASN A 226 -16.03 -10.52 10.35
C ASN A 226 -16.53 -9.10 10.73
N THR A 227 -15.65 -8.11 10.68
CA THR A 227 -15.92 -6.76 11.21
C THR A 227 -15.91 -5.74 10.06
N ILE A 228 -16.83 -4.77 10.15
CA ILE A 228 -16.96 -3.68 9.18
C ILE A 228 -16.48 -2.37 9.80
N PHE A 229 -15.59 -1.70 9.08
CA PHE A 229 -15.10 -0.35 9.37
C PHE A 229 -15.62 0.58 8.27
N GLU A 230 -16.45 1.56 8.62
CA GLU A 230 -17.08 2.42 7.61
C GLU A 230 -17.16 3.90 8.00
N ASN A 231 -17.04 4.77 6.99
CA ASN A 231 -17.16 6.23 7.14
C ASN A 231 -16.21 6.74 8.25
N LEU A 232 -14.94 6.35 8.18
CA LEU A 232 -13.95 6.70 9.20
C LEU A 232 -13.03 7.78 8.68
N PHE A 233 -12.68 8.72 9.54
CA PHE A 233 -11.82 9.84 9.21
C PHE A 233 -10.76 10.03 10.30
N SER A 234 -9.49 10.07 9.91
CA SER A 234 -8.37 10.41 10.79
C SER A 234 -7.70 11.71 10.34
N TYR A 235 -7.48 12.65 11.27
CA TYR A 235 -6.62 13.82 11.05
C TYR A 235 -5.12 13.45 11.03
N GLU A 236 -4.78 12.28 11.53
CA GLU A 236 -3.41 11.77 11.61
C GLU A 236 -3.29 10.56 10.66
N HIS A 237 -2.95 9.41 11.23
CA HIS A 237 -2.77 8.15 10.54
C HIS A 237 -3.90 7.17 10.84
N GLY A 238 -4.03 6.12 10.03
CA GLY A 238 -4.85 4.95 10.36
C GLY A 238 -6.33 5.27 10.52
N GLY A 239 -7.07 5.42 9.41
CA GLY A 239 -8.50 5.72 9.47
C GLY A 239 -9.31 4.65 10.21
N ALA A 240 -9.01 3.37 9.96
CA ALA A 240 -9.71 2.26 10.60
C ALA A 240 -8.95 1.65 11.78
N LEU A 241 -7.66 1.34 11.60
CA LEU A 241 -6.82 0.78 12.64
C LEU A 241 -5.45 1.44 12.61
N LYS A 242 -5.06 2.02 13.73
CA LYS A 242 -3.69 2.43 14.06
C LYS A 242 -3.19 1.49 15.15
N THR A 243 -2.01 0.89 14.96
CA THR A 243 -1.40 0.01 15.96
C THR A 243 0.12 0.15 15.98
N GLU A 244 0.67 -0.01 17.18
CA GLU A 244 2.08 0.05 17.50
C GLU A 244 2.43 -1.23 18.29
N ILE A 245 3.56 -1.88 17.97
CA ILE A 245 4.13 -2.97 18.79
C ILE A 245 3.13 -4.11 19.09
N SER A 246 2.48 -4.65 18.06
CA SER A 246 1.38 -5.62 18.22
C SER A 246 1.48 -6.85 17.32
N ASN A 247 0.88 -7.96 17.76
CA ASN A 247 0.52 -9.08 16.89
C ASN A 247 -0.85 -8.77 16.27
N VAL A 248 -0.96 -8.74 14.95
CA VAL A 248 -2.17 -8.27 14.26
C VAL A 248 -2.70 -9.34 13.30
N ILE A 249 -3.88 -9.88 13.60
CA ILE A 249 -4.58 -10.86 12.77
C ILE A 249 -5.96 -10.31 12.40
N LEU A 250 -6.18 -10.05 11.10
CA LEU A 250 -7.43 -9.53 10.55
C LEU A 250 -8.01 -10.54 9.57
N ARG A 251 -9.26 -10.97 9.77
CA ARG A 251 -9.93 -11.96 8.90
C ARG A 251 -11.32 -11.51 8.50
N ASN A 252 -11.65 -11.63 7.22
CA ASN A 252 -12.99 -11.33 6.70
C ASN A 252 -13.42 -9.90 7.08
N THR A 253 -12.51 -8.92 6.96
CA THR A 253 -12.78 -7.53 7.31
C THR A 253 -13.20 -6.72 6.09
N THR A 254 -14.03 -5.70 6.32
CA THR A 254 -14.46 -4.77 5.27
C THR A 254 -14.17 -3.34 5.69
N TYR A 255 -13.55 -2.55 4.79
CA TYR A 255 -13.27 -1.13 4.96
C TYR A 255 -14.03 -0.33 3.91
N LYS A 256 -14.85 0.64 4.31
CA LYS A 256 -15.69 1.44 3.40
C LYS A 256 -15.57 2.92 3.70
N ASN A 257 -15.26 3.74 2.71
CA ASN A 257 -15.18 5.20 2.86
C ASN A 257 -14.24 5.60 4.02
N VAL A 258 -13.00 5.13 3.96
CA VAL A 258 -12.01 5.36 5.02
C VAL A 258 -10.96 6.35 4.54
N PHE A 259 -10.75 7.42 5.30
CA PHE A 259 -9.81 8.48 4.94
C PHE A 259 -8.83 8.79 6.08
N ALA A 260 -7.55 8.94 5.74
CA ALA A 260 -6.55 9.51 6.62
C ALA A 260 -5.94 10.77 5.99
N SER A 261 -5.84 11.85 6.77
CA SER A 261 -5.23 13.10 6.34
C SER A 261 -3.71 13.00 6.22
N ASP A 262 -3.09 11.95 6.76
CA ASP A 262 -1.67 11.67 6.60
C ASP A 262 -1.42 10.34 5.86
N GLN A 263 -1.07 9.26 6.56
CA GLN A 263 -0.68 7.97 5.99
C GLN A 263 -1.50 6.80 6.57
N GLY A 264 -1.54 5.68 5.85
CA GLY A 264 -2.21 4.46 6.29
C GLY A 264 -3.72 4.65 6.29
N GLY A 265 -4.31 4.83 5.11
CA GLY A 265 -5.72 5.16 4.91
C GLY A 265 -6.63 4.26 5.74
N SER A 266 -6.62 2.96 5.46
CA SER A 266 -7.29 1.99 6.32
C SER A 266 -6.43 1.59 7.52
N LEU A 267 -5.19 1.19 7.27
CA LEU A 267 -4.31 0.56 8.26
C LEU A 267 -2.99 1.32 8.40
N TYR A 268 -2.64 1.67 9.63
CA TYR A 268 -1.33 2.20 10.00
C TYR A 268 -0.71 1.27 11.04
N ILE A 269 0.25 0.46 10.62
CA ILE A 269 0.83 -0.59 11.46
C ILE A 269 2.33 -0.30 11.64
N THR A 270 2.76 -0.15 12.88
CA THR A 270 4.17 0.08 13.21
C THR A 270 4.72 -0.99 14.13
N ASN A 271 5.94 -1.43 13.84
CA ASN A 271 6.70 -2.37 14.66
C ASN A 271 5.91 -3.63 15.05
N PRO A 272 5.17 -4.28 14.13
CA PRO A 272 4.35 -5.42 14.52
C PRO A 272 5.24 -6.62 14.83
N TYR A 273 4.80 -7.48 15.73
CA TYR A 273 5.44 -8.78 15.96
C TYR A 273 4.99 -9.82 14.92
N GLU A 274 3.74 -9.75 14.50
CA GLU A 274 3.11 -10.55 13.45
C GLU A 274 2.08 -9.67 12.73
N LEU A 275 1.94 -9.83 11.41
CA LEU A 275 0.87 -9.18 10.64
C LEU A 275 0.28 -10.17 9.63
N ASN A 276 -1.00 -10.51 9.79
CA ASN A 276 -1.72 -11.41 8.90
C ASN A 276 -3.13 -10.89 8.59
N ILE A 277 -3.35 -10.50 7.34
CA ILE A 277 -4.60 -9.94 6.83
C ILE A 277 -5.15 -10.87 5.76
N GLN A 278 -6.37 -11.39 5.95
CA GLN A 278 -6.95 -12.39 5.06
C GLN A 278 -8.40 -12.07 4.72
N ASN A 279 -8.76 -12.28 3.45
CA ASN A 279 -10.12 -12.15 2.92
C ASN A 279 -10.70 -10.75 3.19
N THR A 280 -10.00 -9.72 2.73
CA THR A 280 -10.35 -8.33 3.02
C THR A 280 -10.99 -7.64 1.82
N TYR A 281 -12.03 -6.85 2.08
CA TYR A 281 -12.67 -6.00 1.07
C TYR A 281 -12.49 -4.53 1.42
N VAL A 282 -12.00 -3.74 0.48
CA VAL A 282 -11.72 -2.32 0.64
C VAL A 282 -12.47 -1.55 -0.43
N TYR A 283 -13.30 -0.62 -0.02
CA TYR A 283 -14.08 0.24 -0.90
C TYR A 283 -13.83 1.67 -0.54
N ASN A 284 -13.35 2.48 -1.49
CA ASN A 284 -13.18 3.90 -1.27
C ASN A 284 -12.34 4.17 0.00
N ALA A 285 -11.08 3.74 -0.02
CA ALA A 285 -10.13 4.04 1.05
C ALA A 285 -8.94 4.80 0.49
N THR A 286 -8.47 5.83 1.19
CA THR A 286 -7.32 6.62 0.72
C THR A 286 -6.62 7.34 1.86
N ALA A 287 -5.43 7.85 1.58
CA ALA A 287 -4.64 8.71 2.44
C ALA A 287 -3.95 9.79 1.60
N ILE A 288 -3.69 10.96 2.18
CA ILE A 288 -3.04 12.06 1.46
C ILE A 288 -1.60 11.69 1.09
N ASN A 289 -0.84 11.17 2.05
CA ASN A 289 0.58 10.90 1.89
C ASN A 289 0.90 9.46 1.48
N GLY A 290 -0.06 8.53 1.58
CA GLY A 290 0.06 7.16 1.04
C GLY A 290 -0.34 6.05 2.01
N GLY A 291 -0.23 4.81 1.54
CA GLY A 291 -0.72 3.60 2.20
C GLY A 291 -2.25 3.54 2.25
N GLY A 292 -2.96 3.72 1.13
CA GLY A 292 -4.43 3.77 1.12
C GLY A 292 -5.10 2.56 1.78
N LEU A 293 -4.59 1.35 1.51
CA LEU A 293 -4.91 0.18 2.32
C LEU A 293 -4.02 0.12 3.56
N ILE A 294 -2.69 0.12 3.39
CA ILE A 294 -1.76 -0.11 4.50
C ILE A 294 -0.48 0.72 4.40
N LEU A 295 -0.08 1.29 5.53
CA LEU A 295 1.31 1.65 5.82
C LEU A 295 1.90 0.65 6.81
N LEU A 296 3.07 0.10 6.47
CA LEU A 296 3.85 -0.78 7.36
C LEU A 296 5.23 -0.17 7.63
N ILE A 297 5.56 0.00 8.91
CA ILE A 297 6.86 0.49 9.37
C ILE A 297 7.46 -0.53 10.33
N SER A 298 8.73 -0.90 10.13
CA SER A 298 9.47 -1.82 11.01
C SER A 298 10.87 -1.28 11.25
N SER A 299 11.20 -1.11 12.52
CA SER A 299 12.55 -0.84 12.99
C SER A 299 13.51 -1.99 12.68
N GLU A 300 14.81 -1.73 12.79
CA GLU A 300 15.84 -2.74 12.49
C GLU A 300 15.76 -3.96 13.41
N ASP A 301 15.39 -3.73 14.67
CA ASP A 301 15.29 -4.76 15.71
C ASP A 301 14.01 -5.61 15.56
N GLN A 302 13.07 -5.20 14.69
CA GLN A 302 11.78 -5.86 14.48
C GLN A 302 11.52 -6.11 12.99
N LYS A 303 12.46 -6.81 12.34
CA LYS A 303 12.30 -7.32 10.98
C LYS A 303 11.23 -8.38 10.93
N ILE A 304 10.03 -8.00 10.52
CA ILE A 304 8.91 -8.91 10.38
C ILE A 304 8.46 -9.06 8.93
N LYS A 305 7.80 -10.18 8.64
CA LYS A 305 7.13 -10.45 7.38
C LYS A 305 5.62 -10.37 7.60
N GLY A 306 4.99 -9.34 7.06
CA GLY A 306 3.54 -9.19 7.03
C GLY A 306 2.92 -9.85 5.81
N PHE A 307 1.67 -10.31 5.95
CA PHE A 307 0.93 -11.01 4.90
C PHE A 307 -0.43 -10.33 4.64
N VAL A 308 -0.75 -10.08 3.37
CA VAL A 308 -2.07 -9.63 2.90
C VAL A 308 -2.55 -10.60 1.81
N ILE A 309 -3.58 -11.38 2.09
CA ILE A 309 -3.99 -12.50 1.25
C ILE A 309 -5.47 -12.42 0.91
N ASN A 310 -5.82 -12.66 -0.36
CA ASN A 310 -7.19 -12.65 -0.87
C ASN A 310 -7.89 -11.30 -0.61
N THR A 311 -7.40 -10.25 -1.23
CA THR A 311 -7.90 -8.89 -0.99
C THR A 311 -8.48 -8.28 -2.27
N VAL A 312 -9.63 -7.63 -2.12
CA VAL A 312 -10.28 -6.84 -3.18
C VAL A 312 -10.26 -5.37 -2.75
N PHE A 313 -9.70 -4.50 -3.58
CA PHE A 313 -9.66 -3.05 -3.33
C PHE A 313 -10.22 -2.27 -4.53
N ILE A 314 -11.43 -1.74 -4.38
CA ILE A 314 -12.10 -0.92 -5.39
C ILE A 314 -12.15 0.52 -4.90
N ASN A 315 -11.58 1.44 -5.67
CA ASN A 315 -11.53 2.85 -5.33
C ASN A 315 -12.17 3.70 -6.46
N PRO A 316 -13.50 3.81 -6.56
CA PRO A 316 -14.17 4.31 -7.76
C PRO A 316 -14.16 5.85 -7.88
N TYR A 317 -13.08 6.54 -7.50
CA TYR A 317 -13.00 8.00 -7.60
C TYR A 317 -12.69 8.46 -9.03
N LYS A 318 -13.65 8.36 -9.94
CA LYS A 318 -13.55 9.03 -11.25
C LYS A 318 -13.86 10.54 -11.19
N ASP A 319 -14.46 11.02 -10.10
CA ASP A 319 -15.07 12.37 -10.07
C ASP A 319 -14.31 13.44 -9.25
N THR A 320 -13.18 13.11 -8.60
CA THR A 320 -12.42 14.05 -7.74
C THR A 320 -11.02 14.39 -8.28
N LEU A 321 -10.90 14.56 -9.60
CA LEU A 321 -9.66 14.88 -10.34
C LEU A 321 -8.86 16.09 -9.81
N ASN A 322 -9.40 16.89 -8.88
CA ASN A 322 -8.77 18.08 -8.32
C ASN A 322 -8.08 17.88 -6.96
N GLN A 323 -8.13 16.69 -6.34
CA GLN A 323 -7.56 16.48 -5.02
C GLN A 323 -6.22 15.72 -5.08
N GLN A 324 -5.18 16.32 -4.49
CA GLN A 324 -3.82 15.77 -4.44
C GLN A 324 -3.72 14.63 -3.41
N TYR A 325 -4.24 13.45 -3.74
CA TYR A 325 -4.15 12.27 -2.87
C TYR A 325 -3.05 11.31 -3.29
N GLY A 326 -2.52 10.55 -2.33
CA GLY A 326 -1.55 9.50 -2.58
C GLY A 326 -0.24 9.98 -3.18
N LYS A 327 0.51 10.82 -2.46
CA LYS A 327 1.89 11.18 -2.84
C LYS A 327 2.86 9.98 -2.82
N GLN A 328 2.47 8.86 -2.21
CA GLN A 328 3.22 7.60 -2.16
C GLN A 328 2.30 6.44 -2.59
N GLY A 329 2.38 5.29 -1.92
CA GLY A 329 1.65 4.07 -2.26
C GLY A 329 0.12 4.23 -2.17
N LEU A 330 -0.60 4.12 -3.29
CA LEU A 330 -2.07 4.16 -3.32
C LEU A 330 -2.68 2.93 -2.63
N ILE A 331 -2.00 1.78 -2.73
CA ILE A 331 -2.38 0.56 -2.06
C ILE A 331 -1.54 0.40 -0.79
N ALA A 332 -0.22 0.26 -0.95
CA ALA A 332 0.67 -0.02 0.17
C ALA A 332 1.92 0.85 0.13
N SER A 333 2.29 1.37 1.30
CA SER A 333 3.60 1.98 1.56
C SER A 333 4.32 1.13 2.60
N ILE A 334 5.58 0.79 2.33
CA ILE A 334 6.44 0.06 3.27
C ILE A 334 7.72 0.85 3.55
N VAL A 335 8.14 0.89 4.81
CA VAL A 335 9.19 1.80 5.27
C VAL A 335 10.21 1.04 6.11
N GLN A 336 11.48 1.45 6.03
CA GLN A 336 12.60 0.92 6.83
C GLN A 336 12.87 -0.56 6.51
N TYR A 337 12.80 -1.45 7.50
CA TYR A 337 13.18 -2.85 7.37
C TYR A 337 11.95 -3.78 7.25
N SER A 338 10.82 -3.20 6.85
CA SER A 338 9.55 -3.91 6.69
C SER A 338 9.60 -4.89 5.53
N ASN A 339 9.05 -6.10 5.73
CA ASN A 339 8.79 -7.04 4.64
C ASN A 339 7.28 -7.27 4.52
N LEU A 340 6.71 -7.05 3.34
CA LEU A 340 5.29 -7.25 3.07
C LEU A 340 5.11 -8.23 1.90
N TYR A 341 4.27 -9.23 2.10
CA TYR A 341 3.86 -10.19 1.09
C TYR A 341 2.37 -10.03 0.79
N ILE A 342 2.04 -9.83 -0.50
CA ILE A 342 0.67 -9.68 -0.96
C ILE A 342 0.36 -10.78 -1.99
N GLU A 343 -0.69 -11.58 -1.75
CA GLU A 343 -1.10 -12.67 -2.63
C GLU A 343 -2.61 -12.64 -2.95
N ASN A 344 -2.95 -12.94 -4.20
CA ASN A 344 -4.32 -12.98 -4.71
C ASN A 344 -5.04 -11.65 -4.48
N PHE A 345 -4.52 -10.59 -5.11
CA PHE A 345 -5.03 -9.23 -4.96
C PHE A 345 -5.72 -8.77 -6.23
N TYR A 346 -6.93 -8.21 -6.08
CA TYR A 346 -7.63 -7.48 -7.14
C TYR A 346 -7.74 -6.00 -6.78
N GLY A 347 -7.36 -5.12 -7.70
CA GLY A 347 -7.45 -3.67 -7.52
C GLY A 347 -8.09 -2.95 -8.72
N GLU A 348 -8.89 -1.92 -8.47
CA GLU A 348 -9.53 -1.15 -9.54
C GLU A 348 -9.75 0.32 -9.16
N GLY A 349 -9.52 1.23 -10.12
CA GLY A 349 -9.98 2.62 -10.06
C GLY A 349 -9.03 3.62 -9.38
N PHE A 350 -7.75 3.30 -9.26
CA PHE A 350 -6.84 4.14 -8.48
C PHE A 350 -6.50 5.45 -9.18
N ILE A 351 -6.56 6.57 -8.45
CA ILE A 351 -6.04 7.87 -8.89
C ILE A 351 -4.95 8.32 -7.93
N GLY A 352 -3.72 8.46 -8.43
CA GLY A 352 -2.58 8.97 -7.69
C GLY A 352 -2.18 10.36 -8.14
N SER A 353 -1.95 11.26 -7.19
CA SER A 353 -1.42 12.59 -7.46
C SER A 353 0.11 12.58 -7.63
N ASN A 354 0.75 13.76 -7.54
CA ASN A 354 2.17 14.00 -7.80
C ASN A 354 3.13 12.91 -7.26
N GLY A 355 3.48 11.92 -8.10
CA GLY A 355 4.39 10.81 -7.78
C GLY A 355 3.74 9.60 -7.10
N GLY A 356 2.41 9.50 -7.13
CA GLY A 356 1.64 8.39 -6.57
C GLY A 356 1.87 7.09 -7.32
N SER A 357 2.43 6.11 -6.63
CA SER A 357 2.63 4.74 -7.11
C SER A 357 1.59 3.83 -6.45
N LEU A 358 1.23 2.70 -7.06
CA LEU A 358 0.37 1.72 -6.39
C LEU A 358 1.08 1.16 -5.15
N PHE A 359 2.38 0.88 -5.29
CA PHE A 359 3.23 0.35 -4.25
C PHE A 359 4.49 1.20 -4.06
N PHE A 360 4.75 1.58 -2.80
CA PHE A 360 5.86 2.46 -2.47
C PHE A 360 6.76 1.87 -1.38
N SER A 361 8.07 2.02 -1.56
CA SER A 361 9.09 1.50 -0.64
C SER A 361 10.12 2.57 -0.26
N ILE A 362 10.51 2.62 1.00
CA ILE A 362 11.58 3.50 1.50
C ILE A 362 12.61 2.66 2.26
N TYR A 363 13.90 2.96 2.07
CA TYR A 363 15.04 2.33 2.74
C TYR A 363 15.34 0.89 2.29
N ASP A 364 15.50 -0.06 3.21
CA ASP A 364 15.92 -1.45 2.94
C ASP A 364 14.72 -2.40 3.10
N SER A 365 13.57 -1.98 2.57
CA SER A 365 12.29 -2.69 2.69
C SER A 365 12.11 -3.76 1.60
N THR A 366 11.34 -4.80 1.87
CA THR A 366 11.01 -5.85 0.88
C THR A 366 9.50 -5.91 0.61
N LEU A 367 9.11 -5.83 -0.66
CA LEU A 367 7.75 -6.06 -1.11
C LEU A 367 7.72 -7.24 -2.08
N GLU A 368 6.87 -8.23 -1.79
CA GLU A 368 6.67 -9.41 -2.63
C GLU A 368 5.19 -9.52 -3.01
N LEU A 369 4.91 -9.58 -4.31
CA LEU A 369 3.60 -9.61 -4.91
C LEU A 369 3.41 -10.91 -5.71
N LYS A 370 2.26 -11.57 -5.54
CA LYS A 370 1.93 -12.79 -6.27
C LYS A 370 0.46 -12.84 -6.66
N ASN A 371 0.17 -13.21 -7.92
CA ASN A 371 -1.20 -13.32 -8.43
C ASN A 371 -1.97 -11.99 -8.25
N ILE A 372 -1.46 -10.92 -8.86
CA ILE A 372 -2.04 -9.58 -8.75
C ILE A 372 -2.76 -9.22 -10.04
N LYS A 373 -3.97 -8.67 -9.94
CA LYS A 373 -4.68 -8.07 -11.07
C LYS A 373 -5.09 -6.65 -10.70
N ILE A 374 -4.62 -5.66 -11.45
CA ILE A 374 -4.97 -4.26 -11.24
C ILE A 374 -5.41 -3.63 -12.57
N GLN A 375 -6.47 -2.85 -12.55
CA GLN A 375 -6.96 -2.13 -13.73
C GLN A 375 -7.40 -0.71 -13.41
N ASP A 376 -7.46 0.12 -14.45
CA ASP A 376 -7.96 1.49 -14.41
C ASP A 376 -7.20 2.35 -13.38
N VAL A 377 -5.96 2.70 -13.72
CA VAL A 377 -5.07 3.50 -12.87
C VAL A 377 -4.74 4.82 -13.57
N ILE A 378 -4.95 5.93 -12.88
CA ILE A 378 -4.58 7.26 -13.36
C ILE A 378 -3.52 7.84 -12.43
N GLY A 379 -2.37 8.22 -12.97
CA GLY A 379 -1.27 8.81 -12.21
C GLY A 379 -0.95 10.23 -12.69
N TYR A 380 -0.47 11.07 -11.77
CA TYR A 380 0.07 12.40 -12.06
C TYR A 380 1.49 12.56 -11.50
N GLY A 381 2.28 13.47 -12.08
CA GLY A 381 3.62 13.81 -11.60
C GLY A 381 4.68 12.74 -11.88
N ALA A 382 5.88 12.91 -11.33
CA ALA A 382 7.04 12.05 -11.62
C ALA A 382 7.17 10.89 -10.62
N GLY A 383 7.41 9.68 -11.13
CA GLY A 383 7.54 8.44 -10.34
C GLY A 383 6.87 7.28 -11.07
N GLY A 384 7.23 6.04 -10.72
CA GLY A 384 6.68 4.82 -11.32
C GLY A 384 5.28 4.52 -10.77
N MET A 385 4.26 4.46 -11.63
CA MET A 385 2.88 4.23 -11.18
C MET A 385 2.65 2.83 -10.62
N PHE A 386 3.36 1.81 -11.09
CA PHE A 386 3.23 0.48 -10.49
C PHE A 386 4.02 0.38 -9.18
N TYR A 387 5.31 0.70 -9.24
CA TYR A 387 6.21 0.63 -8.10
C TYR A 387 7.18 1.80 -8.10
N SER A 388 7.35 2.40 -6.93
CA SER A 388 8.38 3.42 -6.69
C SER A 388 9.16 3.14 -5.41
N SER A 389 10.47 3.40 -5.43
CA SER A 389 11.32 3.29 -4.26
C SER A 389 12.32 4.42 -4.13
N ILE A 390 12.63 4.83 -2.89
CA ILE A 390 13.57 5.93 -2.60
C ILE A 390 14.47 5.62 -1.39
N MET A 391 15.57 6.38 -1.32
CA MET A 391 16.47 6.46 -0.17
C MET A 391 16.99 5.11 0.35
N PRO A 392 17.67 4.28 -0.47
CA PRO A 392 18.28 3.03 0.01
C PRO A 392 19.30 3.31 1.13
N ILE A 393 19.41 2.43 2.14
CA ILE A 393 20.43 2.57 3.21
C ILE A 393 21.67 1.75 2.87
N SER A 394 21.49 0.43 2.71
CA SER A 394 22.61 -0.49 2.49
C SER A 394 22.34 -1.49 1.37
N LYS A 395 21.26 -2.26 1.49
CA LYS A 395 20.85 -3.25 0.48
C LYS A 395 19.95 -2.62 -0.57
N GLY A 396 19.32 -1.50 -0.23
CA GLY A 396 18.25 -0.89 -1.00
C GLY A 396 16.97 -1.71 -0.97
N ASN A 397 15.93 -1.13 -1.56
CA ASN A 397 14.60 -1.72 -1.60
C ASN A 397 14.58 -2.97 -2.46
N GLN A 398 13.82 -3.98 -2.05
CA GLN A 398 13.65 -5.21 -2.81
C GLN A 398 12.19 -5.39 -3.22
N PHE A 399 11.93 -5.50 -4.51
CA PHE A 399 10.60 -5.64 -5.08
C PHE A 399 10.53 -6.87 -5.98
N TYR A 400 9.59 -7.75 -5.67
CA TYR A 400 9.35 -8.98 -6.41
C TYR A 400 7.89 -9.04 -6.81
N ALA A 401 7.60 -9.23 -8.10
CA ALA A 401 6.23 -9.42 -8.57
C ALA A 401 6.17 -10.65 -9.48
N THR A 402 5.30 -11.60 -9.17
CA THR A 402 5.10 -12.83 -9.96
C THR A 402 3.64 -13.00 -10.35
N ASN A 403 3.38 -13.37 -11.60
CA ASN A 403 2.02 -13.60 -12.12
C ASN A 403 1.12 -12.36 -11.89
N CYS A 404 1.48 -11.24 -12.49
CA CYS A 404 0.77 -9.97 -12.32
C CYS A 404 0.21 -9.46 -13.65
N THR A 405 -1.01 -8.94 -13.64
CA THR A 405 -1.66 -8.31 -14.80
C THR A 405 -2.06 -6.90 -14.46
N LEU A 406 -1.55 -5.93 -15.22
CA LEU A 406 -1.91 -4.53 -15.12
C LEU A 406 -2.46 -4.04 -16.47
N SER A 407 -3.59 -3.35 -16.44
CA SER A 407 -4.27 -2.86 -17.66
C SER A 407 -4.87 -1.47 -17.47
N ASN A 408 -4.96 -0.69 -18.55
CA ASN A 408 -5.55 0.66 -18.56
C ASN A 408 -4.83 1.63 -17.60
N LEU A 409 -3.53 1.81 -17.79
CA LEU A 409 -2.72 2.75 -17.01
C LEU A 409 -2.58 4.07 -17.79
N PHE A 410 -2.97 5.18 -17.18
CA PHE A 410 -2.88 6.52 -17.76
C PHE A 410 -2.01 7.42 -16.89
N HIS A 411 -0.86 7.85 -17.41
CA HIS A 411 0.06 8.74 -16.73
C HIS A 411 0.06 10.13 -17.35
N LEU A 412 -0.58 11.06 -16.66
CA LEU A 412 -0.74 12.43 -17.11
C LEU A 412 0.38 13.29 -16.50
N ASN A 413 1.58 13.18 -17.06
CA ASN A 413 2.76 13.93 -16.60
C ASN A 413 3.49 14.61 -17.77
N SER A 414 3.71 15.91 -17.66
CA SER A 414 4.48 16.66 -18.66
C SER A 414 5.98 16.33 -18.62
N ASN A 415 6.50 15.90 -17.47
CA ASN A 415 7.93 15.66 -17.26
C ASN A 415 8.32 14.22 -17.58
N SER A 416 9.60 14.01 -17.91
CA SER A 416 10.16 12.66 -18.03
C SER A 416 10.03 11.88 -16.72
N GLY A 417 9.68 10.59 -16.80
CA GLY A 417 9.49 9.72 -15.64
C GLY A 417 9.34 8.26 -16.03
N SER A 418 8.75 7.46 -15.15
CA SER A 418 8.45 6.05 -15.39
C SER A 418 6.97 5.76 -15.23
N LEU A 419 6.43 4.90 -16.07
CA LEU A 419 5.07 4.42 -15.96
C LEU A 419 4.98 3.24 -14.99
N LEU A 420 5.93 2.29 -15.03
CA LEU A 420 5.86 1.10 -14.18
C LEU A 420 6.80 1.23 -12.99
N ILE A 421 8.10 1.29 -13.22
CA ILE A 421 9.11 1.14 -12.15
C ILE A 421 9.97 2.40 -12.03
N SER A 422 10.01 3.00 -10.84
CA SER A 422 11.00 4.01 -10.47
C SER A 422 11.80 3.53 -9.26
N ALA A 423 13.08 3.16 -9.43
CA ALA A 423 13.86 2.57 -8.34
C ALA A 423 15.18 3.30 -8.05
N HIS A 424 15.41 3.61 -6.78
CA HIS A 424 16.68 4.13 -6.26
C HIS A 424 17.44 3.00 -5.56
N GLY A 425 18.44 2.43 -6.23
CA GLY A 425 19.17 1.25 -5.75
C GLY A 425 18.30 0.00 -5.60
N GLY A 426 18.89 -1.06 -5.04
CA GLY A 426 18.18 -2.29 -4.69
C GLY A 426 17.89 -3.24 -5.86
N ILE A 427 16.87 -4.09 -5.72
CA ILE A 427 16.53 -5.15 -6.66
C ILE A 427 15.04 -5.09 -7.00
N VAL A 428 14.72 -5.06 -8.29
CA VAL A 428 13.35 -5.20 -8.82
C VAL A 428 13.31 -6.42 -9.74
N LYS A 429 12.41 -7.38 -9.49
CA LYS A 429 12.18 -8.52 -10.38
C LYS A 429 10.70 -8.69 -10.69
N LEU A 430 10.39 -8.76 -11.98
CA LEU A 430 9.06 -9.05 -12.51
C LEU A 430 9.12 -10.40 -13.23
N ASN A 431 8.22 -11.33 -12.88
CA ASN A 431 8.19 -12.68 -13.42
C ASN A 431 6.78 -13.05 -13.89
N LYS A 432 6.60 -13.44 -15.16
CA LYS A 432 5.28 -13.81 -15.71
C LYS A 432 4.26 -12.69 -15.55
N CYS A 433 4.63 -11.48 -15.95
CA CYS A 433 3.77 -10.30 -15.83
C CYS A 433 3.26 -9.84 -17.19
N GLU A 434 2.06 -9.26 -17.21
CA GLU A 434 1.43 -8.70 -18.39
C GLU A 434 1.01 -7.25 -18.12
N PHE A 435 1.47 -6.34 -18.96
CA PHE A 435 1.15 -4.92 -18.93
C PHE A 435 0.54 -4.51 -20.26
N THR A 436 -0.72 -4.07 -20.24
CA THR A 436 -1.49 -3.75 -21.45
C THR A 436 -2.15 -2.38 -21.35
N ASP A 437 -2.38 -1.75 -22.50
CA ASP A 437 -3.11 -0.48 -22.59
C ASP A 437 -2.49 0.60 -21.69
N LEU A 438 -1.22 0.89 -22.00
CA LEU A 438 -0.35 1.80 -21.26
C LEU A 438 -0.30 3.15 -22.00
N ASN A 439 -0.76 4.23 -21.38
CA ASN A 439 -0.79 5.55 -21.99
C ASN A 439 -0.10 6.57 -21.09
N THR A 440 0.79 7.36 -21.67
CA THR A 440 1.54 8.38 -20.94
C THR A 440 1.81 9.59 -21.81
N ASP A 441 1.94 10.75 -21.17
CA ASP A 441 2.42 11.93 -21.86
C ASP A 441 3.94 11.88 -22.06
N SER A 442 4.72 11.62 -21.01
CA SER A 442 6.19 11.71 -21.04
C SER A 442 6.93 10.66 -20.18
N ALA A 443 6.35 9.51 -19.85
CA ALA A 443 7.03 8.51 -19.01
C ALA A 443 7.46 7.24 -19.74
N GLY A 444 8.66 6.73 -19.47
CA GLY A 444 9.14 5.42 -19.90
C GLY A 444 8.43 4.26 -19.20
N ILE A 445 8.95 3.04 -19.30
CA ILE A 445 8.49 1.87 -18.55
C ILE A 445 9.29 1.69 -17.26
N VAL A 446 10.62 1.87 -17.34
CA VAL A 446 11.53 1.77 -16.21
C VAL A 446 12.38 3.02 -16.17
N TYR A 447 12.50 3.57 -14.97
CA TYR A 447 13.47 4.59 -14.63
C TYR A 447 14.22 4.13 -13.39
N THR A 448 15.55 4.18 -13.42
CA THR A 448 16.38 3.75 -12.30
C THR A 448 17.49 4.75 -12.00
N TYR A 449 17.82 4.84 -10.71
CA TYR A 449 18.97 5.58 -10.20
C TYR A 449 19.92 4.63 -9.43
N ASP A 450 21.17 5.06 -9.32
CA ASP A 450 22.23 4.42 -8.55
C ASP A 450 22.50 2.97 -9.01
N ASN A 451 22.68 2.04 -8.06
CA ASN A 451 23.01 0.65 -8.33
C ASN A 451 21.77 -0.27 -8.46
N ALA A 452 20.62 0.27 -8.86
CA ALA A 452 19.39 -0.51 -9.00
C ALA A 452 19.54 -1.62 -10.05
N LYS A 453 19.02 -2.81 -9.71
CA LYS A 453 19.02 -3.99 -10.59
C LYS A 453 17.60 -4.37 -10.92
N VAL A 454 17.24 -4.25 -12.19
CA VAL A 454 15.89 -4.52 -12.70
C VAL A 454 15.92 -5.75 -13.60
N THR A 455 15.04 -6.71 -13.34
CA THR A 455 14.91 -7.93 -14.13
C THR A 455 13.46 -8.17 -14.53
N PHE A 456 13.25 -8.45 -15.81
CA PHE A 456 11.99 -8.83 -16.40
C PHE A 456 12.16 -10.24 -16.98
N ASP A 457 11.47 -11.21 -16.39
CA ASP A 457 11.44 -12.61 -16.81
C ASP A 457 10.02 -12.97 -17.27
N ASP A 458 9.86 -13.49 -18.49
CA ASP A 458 8.54 -13.88 -19.04
C ASP A 458 7.51 -12.72 -19.01
N VAL A 459 7.91 -11.50 -19.40
CA VAL A 459 7.04 -10.31 -19.33
C VAL A 459 6.49 -9.90 -20.69
N LEU A 460 5.18 -9.62 -20.78
CA LEU A 460 4.53 -8.99 -21.92
C LEU A 460 4.26 -7.50 -21.64
N ILE A 461 4.69 -6.64 -22.55
CA ILE A 461 4.28 -5.23 -22.62
C ILE A 461 3.65 -5.00 -23.99
N ASP A 462 2.37 -4.67 -24.02
CA ASP A 462 1.62 -4.48 -25.26
C ASP A 462 0.79 -3.19 -25.23
N ARG A 463 0.66 -2.55 -26.39
CA ARG A 463 -0.11 -1.32 -26.59
C ARG A 463 0.30 -0.20 -25.64
N TYR A 464 1.60 0.13 -25.68
CA TYR A 464 2.14 1.30 -24.99
C TYR A 464 2.13 2.51 -25.92
N LYS A 465 1.66 3.64 -25.41
CA LYS A 465 1.57 4.90 -26.13
C LYS A 465 2.16 6.04 -25.30
N ALA A 466 3.16 6.73 -25.84
CA ALA A 466 3.68 7.97 -25.28
C ALA A 466 3.40 9.16 -26.21
N HIS A 467 2.95 10.30 -25.66
CA HIS A 467 2.76 11.52 -26.46
C HIS A 467 4.06 12.30 -26.73
N ASN A 468 5.06 12.17 -25.86
CA ASN A 468 6.33 12.84 -25.99
C ASN A 468 7.47 11.84 -26.15
N TYR A 469 8.66 12.39 -26.41
CA TYR A 469 9.87 11.59 -26.53
C TYR A 469 10.35 11.10 -25.17
N VAL A 470 10.51 9.78 -25.03
CA VAL A 470 10.89 9.12 -23.78
C VAL A 470 11.82 7.93 -23.99
N HIS A 471 12.69 7.71 -23.01
CA HIS A 471 13.42 6.46 -22.86
C HIS A 471 12.50 5.39 -22.30
N LEU A 472 12.40 4.24 -22.97
CA LEU A 472 11.52 3.16 -22.51
C LEU A 472 12.10 2.50 -21.26
N PHE A 473 13.41 2.31 -21.23
CA PHE A 473 14.15 1.82 -20.08
C PHE A 473 15.32 2.75 -19.84
N GLU A 474 15.36 3.39 -18.70
CA GLU A 474 16.38 4.37 -18.37
C GLU A 474 17.08 3.99 -17.07
N ASN A 475 18.40 4.02 -17.12
CA ASN A 475 19.24 4.10 -15.94
C ASN A 475 20.03 5.40 -15.99
N SER A 476 19.69 6.32 -15.09
CA SER A 476 20.37 7.60 -14.95
C SER A 476 21.36 7.53 -13.78
N ASN A 477 22.65 7.44 -14.08
CA ASN A 477 23.70 7.42 -13.08
C ASN A 477 24.54 8.70 -13.17
N PHE A 478 24.16 9.70 -12.37
CA PHE A 478 24.85 10.99 -12.32
C PHE A 478 26.20 10.94 -11.57
N TYR A 479 26.41 9.92 -10.73
CA TYR A 479 27.60 9.81 -9.88
C TYR A 479 28.50 8.66 -10.34
N ASN A 480 29.79 8.96 -10.51
CA ASN A 480 30.80 8.05 -11.09
C ASN A 480 31.12 6.80 -10.26
N ASP A 481 30.61 6.69 -9.04
CA ASP A 481 31.00 5.66 -8.07
C ASP A 481 30.04 4.46 -8.01
N TYR A 482 28.89 4.53 -8.69
CA TYR A 482 27.91 3.44 -8.68
C TYR A 482 28.19 2.43 -9.79
N GLU A 483 29.04 1.45 -9.47
CA GLU A 483 29.18 0.26 -10.29
C GLU A 483 27.94 -0.64 -10.12
N ASN A 484 27.53 -1.31 -11.21
CA ASN A 484 26.57 -2.43 -11.23
C ASN A 484 25.07 -2.11 -11.40
N ALA A 485 24.70 -0.95 -11.95
CA ALA A 485 23.34 -0.79 -12.49
C ALA A 485 23.08 -1.85 -13.59
N PHE A 486 21.90 -2.47 -13.54
CA PHE A 486 21.61 -3.63 -14.38
C PHE A 486 20.16 -3.64 -14.83
N ILE A 487 19.94 -3.73 -16.14
CA ILE A 487 18.62 -3.98 -16.73
C ILE A 487 18.70 -5.29 -17.51
N HIS A 488 17.91 -6.27 -17.08
CA HIS A 488 17.84 -7.58 -17.69
C HIS A 488 16.45 -7.89 -18.20
N LEU A 489 16.35 -8.17 -19.50
CA LEU A 489 15.14 -8.59 -20.18
C LEU A 489 15.36 -10.02 -20.66
N ASN A 490 14.61 -10.96 -20.13
CA ASN A 490 14.70 -12.37 -20.47
C ASN A 490 13.31 -12.93 -20.80
N ASN A 491 13.16 -13.44 -22.02
CA ASN A 491 11.87 -13.86 -22.56
C ASN A 491 10.79 -12.75 -22.47
N VAL A 492 11.18 -11.52 -22.79
CA VAL A 492 10.27 -10.37 -22.81
C VAL A 492 9.66 -10.21 -24.19
N SER A 493 8.40 -9.76 -24.25
CA SER A 493 7.72 -9.42 -25.49
C SER A 493 7.26 -7.96 -25.43
N LEU A 494 7.85 -7.12 -26.29
CA LEU A 494 7.50 -5.70 -26.46
C LEU A 494 6.73 -5.55 -27.78
N ARG A 495 5.45 -5.17 -27.71
CA ARG A 495 4.55 -5.11 -28.87
C ARG A 495 3.81 -3.79 -28.96
N ASN A 496 3.62 -3.32 -30.18
CA ASN A 496 2.73 -2.19 -30.50
C ASN A 496 3.07 -0.95 -29.65
N LEU A 497 4.32 -0.52 -29.71
CA LEU A 497 4.79 0.66 -28.98
C LEU A 497 4.71 1.89 -29.90
N GLU A 498 3.81 2.82 -29.57
CA GLU A 498 3.59 4.04 -30.32
C GLU A 498 4.15 5.25 -29.55
N PHE A 499 4.87 6.11 -30.25
CA PHE A 499 5.40 7.35 -29.69
C PHE A 499 4.98 8.48 -30.61
N SER A 500 3.89 9.15 -30.24
CA SER A 500 3.28 10.19 -31.07
C SER A 500 3.92 11.54 -30.77
N GLY A 501 5.17 11.76 -31.17
CA GLY A 501 5.78 13.09 -31.06
C GLY A 501 4.92 14.11 -31.79
N ASP A 502 4.22 14.96 -31.04
CA ASP A 502 3.26 15.98 -31.47
C ASP A 502 2.29 15.59 -32.63
N LYS A 503 1.00 15.43 -32.30
CA LYS A 503 -0.11 14.89 -33.12
C LYS A 503 -0.35 15.55 -34.50
N ASN A 504 0.42 16.56 -34.88
CA ASN A 504 0.32 17.24 -36.18
C ASN A 504 1.16 16.62 -37.29
N VAL A 505 1.97 15.60 -37.03
CA VAL A 505 2.67 14.87 -38.10
C VAL A 505 1.84 13.65 -38.48
N ASN A 506 0.85 13.86 -39.34
CA ASN A 506 0.17 12.79 -40.07
C ASN A 506 1.23 11.93 -40.77
N ILE A 507 1.49 10.73 -40.23
CA ILE A 507 2.46 9.74 -40.75
C ILE A 507 2.09 9.26 -42.16
N ASN A 508 0.90 9.60 -42.65
CA ASN A 508 0.43 9.27 -44.00
C ASN A 508 1.12 10.04 -45.14
N TYR A 509 2.05 10.96 -44.87
CA TYR A 509 2.91 11.53 -45.92
C TYR A 509 4.30 11.88 -45.39
N TYR A 510 5.24 10.94 -45.46
CA TYR A 510 6.65 11.29 -45.63
C TYR A 510 6.87 11.83 -47.06
N ASN A 511 6.19 12.93 -47.42
CA ASN A 511 6.50 13.76 -48.57
C ASN A 511 7.29 14.98 -48.09
N GLN A 512 8.61 14.89 -48.22
CA GLN A 512 9.58 15.97 -48.55
C GLN A 512 9.58 17.34 -47.83
N ASN A 513 8.63 17.72 -46.97
CA ASN A 513 8.50 19.12 -46.52
C ASN A 513 9.07 19.47 -45.14
N CYS A 514 9.61 18.52 -44.38
CA CYS A 514 10.44 18.85 -43.19
C CYS A 514 11.87 19.28 -43.54
N ILE A 515 12.15 19.61 -44.81
CA ILE A 515 13.49 20.05 -45.28
C ILE A 515 13.61 21.59 -45.34
N HIS A 516 12.53 22.36 -45.20
CA HIS A 516 12.58 23.79 -45.56
C HIS A 516 12.22 24.87 -44.52
N ASN A 517 11.82 24.53 -43.30
CA ASN A 517 11.62 25.57 -42.28
C ASN A 517 12.69 25.51 -41.19
N ASN A 518 13.56 26.52 -41.25
CA ASN A 518 14.72 26.86 -40.40
C ASN A 518 14.42 27.08 -38.90
N TYR A 519 13.48 26.36 -38.31
CA TYR A 519 13.27 26.38 -36.86
C TYR A 519 13.90 25.14 -36.24
N ASP A 520 15.11 25.31 -35.68
CA ASP A 520 15.68 24.78 -34.43
C ASP A 520 15.13 23.47 -33.79
N CYS A 521 14.60 22.51 -34.55
CA CYS A 521 14.21 21.19 -34.04
C CYS A 521 15.41 20.26 -33.74
N PHE A 522 16.64 20.77 -33.81
CA PHE A 522 17.88 19.99 -33.74
C PHE A 522 18.78 20.34 -32.54
N ASN A 523 18.40 21.28 -31.67
CA ASN A 523 19.13 21.53 -30.41
C ASN A 523 18.79 20.55 -29.27
N ASP A 524 17.96 19.53 -29.52
CA ASP A 524 17.54 18.52 -28.54
C ASP A 524 18.18 17.14 -28.82
N ASP A 525 19.52 17.03 -28.77
CA ASP A 525 20.22 15.73 -28.76
C ASP A 525 19.85 14.85 -27.55
N TYR A 526 19.06 15.38 -26.59
CA TYR A 526 18.64 14.73 -25.35
C TYR A 526 17.24 14.09 -25.37
N LYS A 527 16.45 14.24 -26.45
CA LYS A 527 15.07 13.71 -26.49
C LYS A 527 14.96 12.48 -27.39
N CYS A 528 15.54 11.36 -26.94
CA CYS A 528 15.57 10.14 -27.74
C CYS A 528 14.28 9.30 -27.58
N LEU A 529 13.68 8.90 -28.71
CA LEU A 529 12.61 7.89 -28.80
C LEU A 529 13.25 6.50 -28.86
N ILE A 530 12.88 5.65 -27.89
CA ILE A 530 13.35 4.29 -27.60
C ILE A 530 14.87 4.21 -27.55
N GLY A 531 15.45 4.77 -26.51
CA GLY A 531 16.66 4.20 -25.96
C GLY A 531 16.27 3.32 -24.80
N ILE A 532 16.70 2.06 -24.79
CA ILE A 532 17.24 1.58 -23.53
C ILE A 532 18.50 2.41 -23.32
N SER A 533 18.48 3.32 -22.35
CA SER A 533 19.62 4.15 -21.99
C SER A 533 20.27 3.57 -20.75
N ILE A 534 21.53 3.20 -20.88
CA ILE A 534 22.34 2.78 -19.76
C ILE A 534 23.52 3.71 -19.63
N ASP A 535 23.53 4.44 -18.52
CA ASP A 535 24.61 5.34 -18.16
C ASP A 535 25.88 4.59 -17.69
N TYR A 536 26.90 5.36 -17.34
CA TYR A 536 28.27 4.94 -17.05
C TYR A 536 28.40 3.59 -16.31
N LYS A 537 29.13 2.63 -16.90
CA LYS A 537 29.39 1.27 -16.37
C LYS A 537 28.16 0.40 -16.09
N GLY A 538 26.97 0.75 -16.57
CA GLY A 538 25.80 -0.12 -16.43
C GLY A 538 25.81 -1.30 -17.42
N VAL A 539 24.97 -2.30 -17.15
CA VAL A 539 24.85 -3.50 -17.97
C VAL A 539 23.41 -3.68 -18.48
N LEU A 540 23.26 -3.82 -19.80
CA LEU A 540 22.03 -4.20 -20.47
C LEU A 540 22.16 -5.65 -20.92
N SER A 541 21.21 -6.50 -20.55
CA SER A 541 21.15 -7.88 -21.03
C SER A 541 19.77 -8.20 -21.59
N ILE A 542 19.67 -8.38 -22.90
CA ILE A 542 18.44 -8.74 -23.61
C ILE A 542 18.59 -10.16 -24.14
N GLN A 543 17.72 -11.07 -23.68
CA GLN A 543 17.81 -12.50 -24.00
C GLN A 543 16.44 -13.03 -24.39
N SER A 544 16.38 -13.85 -25.43
CA SER A 544 15.15 -14.57 -25.84
C SER A 544 13.96 -13.63 -26.04
N THR A 545 14.19 -12.38 -26.45
CA THR A 545 13.19 -11.32 -26.42
C THR A 545 12.59 -11.08 -27.81
N LEU A 546 11.31 -10.75 -27.86
CA LEU A 546 10.62 -10.29 -29.07
C LEU A 546 10.37 -8.78 -28.97
N ILE A 547 10.83 -8.05 -29.97
CA ILE A 547 10.59 -6.62 -30.15
C ILE A 547 9.89 -6.43 -31.49
N GLU A 548 8.62 -6.01 -31.49
CA GLU A 548 7.86 -5.84 -32.73
C GLU A 548 6.96 -4.60 -32.76
N ASN A 549 6.77 -4.07 -33.97
CA ASN A 549 5.91 -2.93 -34.25
C ASN A 549 6.29 -1.70 -33.41
N ILE A 550 7.58 -1.37 -33.45
CA ILE A 550 8.16 -0.23 -32.76
C ILE A 550 8.37 0.92 -33.75
N PHE A 551 8.01 2.14 -33.36
CA PHE A 551 8.29 3.35 -34.14
C PHE A 551 9.09 4.35 -33.30
N SER A 552 10.38 4.53 -33.62
CA SER A 552 11.28 5.32 -32.78
C SER A 552 12.45 6.01 -33.51
N ASP A 553 13.20 6.83 -32.77
CA ASP A 553 14.39 7.52 -33.26
C ASP A 553 15.56 6.54 -33.34
N ARG A 554 15.76 5.76 -32.28
CA ARG A 554 16.76 4.69 -32.20
C ARG A 554 16.19 3.53 -31.37
N GLY A 555 16.94 2.46 -31.13
CA GLY A 555 16.52 1.35 -30.27
C GLY A 555 17.27 1.25 -28.95
N ILE A 556 18.59 1.34 -28.98
CA ILE A 556 19.47 1.26 -27.80
C ILE A 556 20.53 2.36 -27.87
N THR A 557 20.82 2.94 -26.70
CA THR A 557 21.93 3.87 -26.49
C THR A 557 22.69 3.47 -25.23
N THR A 558 24.00 3.41 -25.32
CA THR A 558 24.87 3.13 -24.17
C THR A 558 25.84 4.27 -23.95
N ALA A 559 26.05 4.66 -22.71
CA ALA A 559 27.10 5.59 -22.33
C ALA A 559 28.50 4.93 -22.33
N LEU A 560 29.51 5.69 -21.94
CA LEU A 560 30.89 5.26 -21.79
C LEU A 560 31.03 4.08 -20.79
N TYR A 561 31.76 3.04 -21.20
CA TYR A 561 32.02 1.80 -20.42
C TYR A 561 30.80 0.93 -20.09
N SER A 562 29.61 1.28 -20.58
CA SER A 562 28.44 0.43 -20.43
C SER A 562 28.54 -0.80 -21.34
N TYR A 563 27.93 -1.91 -20.93
CA TYR A 563 27.98 -3.17 -21.67
C TYR A 563 26.57 -3.59 -22.07
N SER A 564 26.33 -3.84 -23.35
CA SER A 564 25.08 -4.37 -23.88
C SER A 564 25.29 -5.75 -24.46
N TYR A 565 24.54 -6.71 -23.93
CA TYR A 565 24.52 -8.09 -24.38
C TYR A 565 23.14 -8.42 -24.94
N ILE A 566 23.06 -8.82 -26.21
CA ILE A 566 21.80 -9.17 -26.88
C ILE A 566 21.94 -10.57 -27.45
N THR A 567 21.11 -11.51 -27.02
CA THR A 567 21.15 -12.90 -27.51
C THR A 567 19.78 -13.48 -27.80
N ASN A 568 19.69 -14.36 -28.81
CA ASN A 568 18.46 -15.08 -29.18
C ASN A 568 17.24 -14.15 -29.33
N THR A 569 17.44 -12.95 -29.85
CA THR A 569 16.41 -11.89 -29.85
C THR A 569 15.87 -11.71 -31.26
N THR A 570 14.57 -11.42 -31.38
CA THR A 570 13.94 -11.08 -32.67
C THR A 570 13.46 -9.64 -32.62
N ILE A 571 13.89 -8.84 -33.59
CA ILE A 571 13.44 -7.46 -33.78
C ILE A 571 12.82 -7.38 -35.17
N LYS A 572 11.53 -7.05 -35.26
CA LYS A 572 10.86 -7.05 -36.55
C LYS A 572 9.81 -5.97 -36.73
N ASN A 573 9.50 -5.67 -37.98
CA ASN A 573 8.44 -4.75 -38.39
C ASN A 573 8.52 -3.39 -37.67
N SER A 574 9.75 -2.91 -37.43
CA SER A 574 10.00 -1.70 -36.66
C SER A 574 10.65 -0.61 -37.51
N PHE A 575 10.43 0.66 -37.15
CA PHE A 575 11.07 1.82 -37.75
C PHE A 575 11.99 2.50 -36.74
N PHE A 576 13.27 2.61 -37.08
CA PHE A 576 14.29 3.30 -36.27
C PHE A 576 14.92 4.43 -37.09
N LYS A 577 14.53 5.69 -36.89
CA LYS A 577 14.97 6.83 -37.73
C LYS A 577 16.49 6.84 -37.96
N ASN A 578 17.25 6.66 -36.88
CA ASN A 578 18.70 6.67 -36.81
C ASN A 578 19.28 5.28 -36.49
N GLY A 579 18.62 4.21 -36.94
CA GLY A 579 19.06 2.84 -36.73
C GLY A 579 18.79 2.32 -35.32
N PHE A 580 18.84 1.00 -35.16
CA PHE A 580 18.64 0.37 -33.87
C PHE A 580 19.68 0.84 -32.84
N THR A 581 20.93 1.04 -33.24
CA THR A 581 22.00 1.59 -32.41
C THR A 581 22.60 2.81 -33.07
N ARG A 582 22.55 3.97 -32.38
CA ARG A 582 23.23 5.20 -32.80
C ARG A 582 24.47 5.44 -31.94
N ILE A 583 25.60 5.70 -32.59
CA ILE A 583 26.87 6.07 -31.94
C ILE A 583 27.17 7.52 -32.31
N ASP A 584 27.21 8.41 -31.31
CA ASP A 584 27.42 9.83 -31.52
C ASP A 584 28.22 10.47 -30.38
N GLY A 585 29.50 10.74 -30.64
CA GLY A 585 30.34 11.62 -29.84
C GLY A 585 31.17 10.91 -28.77
N SER A 586 31.82 11.72 -27.93
CA SER A 586 32.73 11.26 -26.87
C SER A 586 32.06 10.48 -25.73
N ASN A 587 30.73 10.49 -25.66
CA ASN A 587 29.98 10.01 -24.51
C ASN A 587 29.22 8.70 -24.77
N SER A 588 29.17 8.20 -26.01
CA SER A 588 28.45 6.99 -26.40
C SER A 588 29.39 5.86 -26.83
N PHE A 589 30.19 5.33 -25.91
CA PHE A 589 31.19 4.28 -26.18
C PHE A 589 30.96 3.02 -25.34
N GLY A 590 29.75 2.48 -25.38
CA GLY A 590 29.51 1.16 -24.81
C GLY A 590 30.06 0.04 -25.68
N ILE A 591 30.20 -1.13 -25.07
CA ILE A 591 30.53 -2.38 -25.76
C ILE A 591 29.22 -3.12 -26.04
N TYR A 592 29.04 -3.55 -27.29
CA TYR A 592 27.89 -4.30 -27.74
C TYR A 592 28.35 -5.70 -28.17
N ASP A 593 27.80 -6.73 -27.51
CA ASP A 593 27.97 -8.13 -27.86
C ASP A 593 26.61 -8.71 -28.25
N ILE A 594 26.41 -8.95 -29.55
CA ILE A 594 25.12 -9.28 -30.14
C ILE A 594 25.25 -10.65 -30.81
N LYS A 595 24.46 -11.63 -30.39
CA LYS A 595 24.51 -13.00 -30.91
C LYS A 595 23.12 -13.50 -31.28
N LYS A 596 23.00 -14.26 -32.37
CA LYS A 596 21.73 -14.93 -32.72
C LYS A 596 20.55 -13.96 -32.79
N LEU A 597 20.78 -12.78 -33.38
CA LEU A 597 19.76 -11.77 -33.61
C LEU A 597 19.01 -12.08 -34.92
N ASN A 598 17.68 -12.07 -34.88
CA ASN A 598 16.83 -12.07 -36.07
C ASN A 598 16.27 -10.66 -36.29
N PHE A 599 16.84 -9.92 -37.24
CA PHE A 599 16.49 -8.54 -37.57
C PHE A 599 15.71 -8.49 -38.89
N LEU A 600 14.37 -8.43 -38.80
CA LEU A 600 13.46 -8.76 -39.92
C LEU A 600 12.52 -7.60 -40.28
N ASN A 601 12.47 -7.22 -41.56
CA ASN A 601 11.51 -6.22 -42.07
C ASN A 601 11.56 -4.87 -41.32
N ASN A 602 12.75 -4.42 -40.89
CA ASN A 602 12.90 -3.13 -40.22
C ASN A 602 13.26 -2.02 -41.21
N THR A 603 12.87 -0.80 -40.88
CA THR A 603 13.10 0.38 -41.72
C THR A 603 13.81 1.50 -40.96
N SER A 604 14.57 2.35 -41.65
CA SER A 604 15.25 3.52 -41.05
C SER A 604 15.51 4.62 -42.07
N ILE A 605 16.04 5.78 -41.66
CA ILE A 605 16.56 6.78 -42.62
C ILE A 605 18.01 6.45 -43.00
N LYS A 606 18.84 6.12 -42.01
CA LYS A 606 20.26 5.81 -42.16
C LYS A 606 20.57 4.56 -41.34
N GLY A 607 21.09 3.51 -41.98
CA GLY A 607 21.48 2.25 -41.35
C GLY A 607 20.42 1.64 -40.45
N THR A 608 19.67 0.64 -40.92
CA THR A 608 18.57 0.06 -40.12
C THR A 608 19.02 -0.48 -38.77
N PHE A 609 20.26 -0.98 -38.70
CA PHE A 609 20.82 -1.53 -37.49
C PHE A 609 21.81 -0.57 -36.82
N ILE A 610 22.84 -0.09 -37.52
CA ILE A 610 23.87 0.79 -36.94
C ILE A 610 23.96 2.10 -37.69
N ASN A 611 23.95 3.21 -36.95
CA ASN A 611 24.23 4.55 -37.45
C ASN A 611 25.33 5.21 -36.60
N GLN A 612 26.53 5.33 -37.16
CA GLN A 612 27.69 5.86 -36.47
C GLN A 612 28.06 7.24 -37.03
N LYS A 613 27.89 8.30 -36.23
CA LYS A 613 28.28 9.66 -36.62
C LYS A 613 29.74 9.97 -36.28
N SER A 614 30.20 9.50 -35.13
CA SER A 614 31.58 9.68 -34.65
C SER A 614 31.99 8.50 -33.76
N GLY A 615 33.28 8.36 -33.43
CA GLY A 615 33.81 7.14 -32.82
C GLY A 615 35.22 7.28 -32.23
N ILE A 616 35.64 6.27 -31.46
CA ILE A 616 37.05 5.97 -31.13
C ILE A 616 37.47 4.73 -31.95
N GLN A 617 38.75 4.65 -32.32
CA GLN A 617 39.36 3.50 -33.01
C GLN A 617 39.50 2.26 -32.09
N LYS A 618 38.40 1.74 -31.55
CA LYS A 618 38.40 0.47 -30.81
C LYS A 618 37.15 -0.33 -31.20
N LYS A 619 37.28 -1.65 -31.34
CA LYS A 619 36.14 -2.56 -31.54
C LYS A 619 35.15 -2.41 -30.38
N THR A 620 34.00 -1.83 -30.68
CA THR A 620 32.92 -1.60 -29.71
C THR A 620 31.67 -2.41 -30.04
N ILE A 621 31.53 -2.94 -31.25
CA ILE A 621 30.34 -3.71 -31.67
C ILE A 621 30.75 -5.04 -32.31
N VAL A 622 30.33 -6.14 -31.70
CA VAL A 622 30.52 -7.50 -32.21
C VAL A 622 29.15 -8.13 -32.45
N VAL A 623 28.91 -8.60 -33.66
CA VAL A 623 27.66 -9.26 -34.09
C VAL A 623 27.99 -10.65 -34.60
N GLU A 624 27.39 -11.68 -34.00
CA GLU A 624 27.67 -13.09 -34.31
C GLU A 624 26.39 -13.86 -34.63
N ASP A 625 26.47 -14.82 -35.56
CA ASP A 625 25.43 -15.80 -35.87
C ASP A 625 24.03 -15.18 -36.08
N SER A 626 23.96 -14.01 -36.71
CA SER A 626 22.74 -13.18 -36.78
C SER A 626 22.20 -13.08 -38.22
N ILE A 627 20.88 -12.93 -38.36
CA ILE A 627 20.17 -12.88 -39.63
C ILE A 627 19.52 -11.51 -39.81
N PHE A 628 19.84 -10.85 -40.93
CA PHE A 628 19.26 -9.57 -41.34
C PHE A 628 18.47 -9.79 -42.63
N THR A 629 17.14 -9.73 -42.56
CA THR A 629 16.27 -10.01 -43.71
C THR A 629 15.28 -8.87 -43.98
N ASN A 630 15.18 -8.44 -45.24
CA ASN A 630 14.22 -7.45 -45.73
C ASN A 630 14.29 -6.09 -45.02
N ASN A 631 15.49 -5.64 -44.60
CA ASN A 631 15.62 -4.34 -43.95
C ASN A 631 15.90 -3.23 -44.97
N GLU A 632 15.26 -2.08 -44.81
CA GLU A 632 15.37 -0.95 -45.74
C GLU A 632 15.76 0.35 -45.04
N ALA A 633 16.91 0.92 -45.42
CA ALA A 633 17.27 2.28 -45.06
C ALA A 633 16.87 3.24 -46.19
N LEU A 634 15.96 4.17 -45.91
CA LEU A 634 15.38 5.10 -46.88
C LEU A 634 16.40 6.02 -47.55
N LYS A 635 17.60 6.20 -46.99
CA LYS A 635 18.68 6.97 -47.62
C LYS A 635 19.96 6.17 -47.73
N TYR A 636 20.64 5.92 -46.61
CA TYR A 636 22.02 5.43 -46.65
C TYR A 636 22.25 4.16 -45.83
N GLY A 637 23.13 3.30 -46.35
CA GLY A 637 23.80 2.25 -45.59
C GLY A 637 22.89 1.14 -45.06
N GLY A 638 22.07 0.52 -45.92
CA GLY A 638 21.16 -0.61 -45.64
C GLY A 638 21.09 -1.06 -44.17
N ILE A 639 22.04 -1.89 -43.73
CA ILE A 639 22.20 -2.29 -42.33
C ILE A 639 23.06 -1.31 -41.51
N VAL A 640 24.22 -0.90 -42.05
CA VAL A 640 25.20 -0.05 -41.38
C VAL A 640 25.45 1.22 -42.18
N TYR A 641 25.35 2.36 -41.49
CA TYR A 641 25.79 3.66 -41.98
C TYR A 641 26.82 4.26 -41.02
N SER A 642 27.93 4.79 -41.54
CA SER A 642 28.95 5.47 -40.75
C SER A 642 29.47 6.72 -41.44
N GLU A 643 29.50 7.84 -40.71
CA GLU A 643 30.20 9.09 -41.06
C GLU A 643 31.62 9.11 -40.48
N PHE A 644 31.95 8.15 -39.61
CA PHE A 644 33.26 8.03 -38.98
C PHE A 644 34.23 7.27 -39.90
N LEU A 645 35.36 7.91 -40.25
CA LEU A 645 36.35 7.34 -41.17
C LEU A 645 36.85 5.94 -40.77
N TYR A 646 36.93 5.68 -39.45
CA TYR A 646 37.38 4.40 -38.89
C TYR A 646 36.21 3.52 -38.40
N GLY A 647 35.00 3.74 -38.89
CA GLY A 647 33.83 2.98 -38.45
C GLY A 647 33.93 1.47 -38.71
N HIS A 648 34.62 1.09 -39.77
CA HIS A 648 34.87 -0.31 -40.12
C HIS A 648 35.75 -1.05 -39.10
N ASP A 649 36.61 -0.34 -38.36
CA ASP A 649 37.43 -0.93 -37.30
C ASP A 649 36.64 -1.16 -36.00
N ALA A 650 35.51 -0.46 -35.84
CA ALA A 650 34.70 -0.50 -34.64
C ALA A 650 33.64 -1.62 -34.64
N ILE A 651 33.28 -2.14 -35.82
CA ILE A 651 32.16 -3.06 -36.03
C ILE A 651 32.64 -4.37 -36.67
N SER A 652 32.24 -5.52 -36.11
CA SER A 652 32.56 -6.85 -36.65
C SER A 652 31.28 -7.68 -36.82
N PHE A 653 31.12 -8.31 -37.98
CA PHE A 653 30.07 -9.30 -38.25
C PHE A 653 30.72 -10.67 -38.48
N ASN A 654 30.38 -11.66 -37.66
CA ASN A 654 30.89 -13.03 -37.73
C ASN A 654 29.72 -13.98 -38.02
N ASN A 655 29.81 -14.82 -39.06
CA ASN A 655 28.77 -15.79 -39.42
C ASN A 655 27.34 -15.19 -39.53
N CYS A 656 27.23 -13.97 -40.07
CA CYS A 656 25.94 -13.31 -40.23
C CYS A 656 25.40 -13.49 -41.66
N GLU A 657 24.07 -13.59 -41.78
CA GLU A 657 23.36 -13.69 -43.05
C GLU A 657 22.65 -12.37 -43.38
N PHE A 658 22.79 -11.91 -44.62
CA PHE A 658 22.18 -10.67 -45.12
C PHE A 658 21.33 -10.95 -46.35
N ASN A 659 20.01 -10.95 -46.17
CA ASN A 659 19.05 -11.31 -47.20
C ASN A 659 18.16 -10.12 -47.56
N ASN A 660 18.23 -9.64 -48.80
CA ASN A 660 17.34 -8.59 -49.30
C ASN A 660 17.33 -7.30 -48.44
N ASN A 661 18.51 -6.80 -48.06
CA ASN A 661 18.63 -5.51 -47.38
C ASN A 661 18.97 -4.42 -48.40
N SER A 662 18.33 -3.24 -48.30
CA SER A 662 18.44 -2.20 -49.32
C SER A 662 18.60 -0.79 -48.74
N ALA A 663 19.22 0.08 -49.53
CA ALA A 663 19.18 1.53 -49.34
C ALA A 663 19.22 2.24 -50.69
N ILE A 664 18.70 3.48 -50.76
CA ILE A 664 18.77 4.30 -51.98
C ILE A 664 20.23 4.59 -52.35
N HIS A 665 21.05 4.90 -51.35
CA HIS A 665 22.45 5.26 -51.47
C HIS A 665 23.29 4.33 -50.57
N GLY A 666 23.66 3.18 -51.10
CA GLY A 666 24.55 2.24 -50.41
C GLY A 666 25.31 1.38 -51.39
N ILE A 667 26.49 0.93 -50.98
CA ILE A 667 27.16 -0.20 -51.64
C ILE A 667 26.45 -1.45 -51.13
N LYS A 668 25.98 -2.28 -52.07
CA LYS A 668 25.34 -3.57 -51.77
C LYS A 668 26.33 -4.53 -51.09
#